data_AF-A0A8X7UVC6-F1
#
_entry.id   AF-A0A8X7UVC6-F1
#
_cell.length_a   1.000
_cell.length_b   1.000
_cell.length_c   1.000
_cell.angle_alpha   90.00
_cell.angle_beta   90.00
_cell.angle_gamma   90.00
#
_symmetry.space_group_name_H-M   'P 1'
#
loop_
_entity.id
_entity.type
_entity.pdbx_description
1 polymer ?
#
loop_
_entity_poly.entity_id
_entity_poly.type
_entity_poly.pdbx_seq_one_letter_code
_entity_poly.pdbx_strand_id
1 'polypeptide(L)'
;MAKMAKTVTFSSFSSLSNLSSLPSFNSLPASPLSTQTFSKSMMEEALESAESIIRKWDPNSQSYTKIISLFRHSRKEAKEFIRCVRDLRKAMHFLVSQDSKSDKLVLAQSLMQIGMSTMEKEFFQILSSNRDHLDPDSASGQSTISSNSEFEVYMEHDDDEDDELKKAGESISQVEKASALVMTDLKVIAETMISCGYGKECIKSYKLIRKSIVDEGLHLLGIEKVKTSQFHKMDWGVLEVMIKNWIKAAKIGVTTLFKGEKLLCDHVFSASLTIGQSCFNQIAKEAGLNLFTLPELVSHKEKKQHHHERIFKLMDLYAAISDLWPDIEMIFSFDSLASVKTLVLSTLKKLKDSIHTCLKEFETTIHKDSSKELSPEGGVHKLTRTTMSFISSLSEYSRVLSEILAEHPLKKNSRLLESYFTAPILEDEHVNNQVCSVHIAWLILVFLCKLDTKAESYNDVSLSYIFLVNNLQFVIDTVRSSQLKNLIGDDWLTKHEAKLKSYAEKYEKAAWTNVFVSLPAKTSAKLSPEEATTCFKRFHAAFAGAYLKQSSCIIVDAKLRDDLKVSIARKLVPEYREFYEKYLPMLRQDRNIEMLVCFKPDNLENYLSDLFHGTPMLSGSSHSAASASLSSPSCFSIRCVKH
;
A
#
# COMPACT_ATOMS: atom_id res chain seq x y z
N MET A 1 54.09 -15.30 8.55
CA MET A 1 54.78 -14.51 9.58
C MET A 1 53.75 -13.93 10.53
N ALA A 2 53.82 -14.39 11.78
CA ALA A 2 53.49 -13.74 13.06
C ALA A 2 52.49 -12.57 13.16
N LYS A 3 51.57 -12.78 14.13
CA LYS A 3 51.16 -11.88 15.25
C LYS A 3 49.90 -11.01 15.14
N MET A 4 48.93 -11.47 15.96
CA MET A 4 48.41 -10.84 17.18
C MET A 4 47.04 -10.13 17.15
N ALA A 5 46.19 -10.68 18.02
CA ALA A 5 44.93 -10.17 18.54
C ALA A 5 45.07 -8.84 19.29
N LYS A 6 43.99 -8.06 19.32
CA LYS A 6 43.80 -6.95 20.27
C LYS A 6 42.38 -6.99 20.85
N THR A 7 42.34 -7.32 22.14
CA THR A 7 41.27 -7.03 23.09
C THR A 7 41.45 -5.58 23.56
N VAL A 8 40.37 -4.80 23.62
CA VAL A 8 40.40 -3.42 24.15
C VAL A 8 39.56 -3.36 25.42
N THR A 9 40.21 -3.07 26.53
CA THR A 9 39.65 -2.70 27.84
C THR A 9 39.56 -1.17 27.94
N PHE A 10 38.43 -0.68 28.46
CA PHE A 10 38.19 0.75 28.69
C PHE A 10 38.67 1.18 30.09
N SER A 11 39.32 2.34 30.12
CA SER A 11 39.94 3.01 31.26
C SER A 11 38.96 3.85 32.09
N SER A 12 39.20 3.83 33.40
CA SER A 12 38.64 4.70 34.45
C SER A 12 39.13 6.16 34.35
N PHE A 13 38.21 7.12 34.51
CA PHE A 13 38.52 8.54 34.70
C PHE A 13 38.38 8.95 36.16
N SER A 14 39.44 9.52 36.72
CA SER A 14 39.49 10.28 37.96
C SER A 14 39.31 11.78 37.65
N SER A 15 38.62 12.51 38.52
CA SER A 15 38.57 13.97 38.51
C SER A 15 39.01 14.52 39.86
N LEU A 16 39.85 15.56 39.79
CA LEU A 16 40.39 16.33 40.91
C LEU A 16 39.36 17.34 41.44
N SER A 17 39.42 17.64 42.74
CA SER A 17 39.10 18.97 43.26
C SER A 17 39.90 19.24 44.53
N ASN A 18 40.58 20.39 44.56
CA ASN A 18 41.44 20.87 45.63
C ASN A 18 40.85 22.14 46.27
N LEU A 19 41.25 22.39 47.53
CA LEU A 19 41.25 23.65 48.32
C LEU A 19 39.99 24.05 49.11
N SER A 20 40.06 23.98 50.44
CA SER A 20 40.46 25.12 51.33
C SER A 20 40.06 24.88 52.80
N SER A 21 40.76 25.53 53.72
CA SER A 21 40.84 25.23 55.16
C SER A 21 40.16 26.28 56.08
N LEU A 22 39.42 25.76 57.10
CA LEU A 22 39.13 26.30 58.48
C LEU A 22 38.25 27.58 58.63
N PRO A 23 37.53 27.82 59.77
CA PRO A 23 37.77 27.31 61.12
C PRO A 23 36.57 26.72 61.90
N SER A 24 36.92 26.13 63.04
CA SER A 24 36.11 25.47 64.07
C SER A 24 35.10 26.37 64.80
N PHE A 25 33.85 25.91 64.90
CA PHE A 25 32.88 26.32 65.91
C PHE A 25 32.33 25.09 66.66
N ASN A 26 32.37 25.18 67.98
CA ASN A 26 31.83 24.19 68.92
C ASN A 26 30.31 24.05 68.80
N SER A 27 29.82 22.81 68.70
CA SER A 27 28.47 22.45 69.16
C SER A 27 28.42 20.97 69.59
N LEU A 28 28.26 20.78 70.91
CA LEU A 28 27.63 19.67 71.68
C LEU A 28 27.64 18.23 71.09
N PRO A 29 28.08 17.21 71.86
CA PRO A 29 27.96 15.81 71.45
C PRO A 29 26.53 15.29 71.69
N ALA A 30 25.79 14.99 70.61
CA ALA A 30 24.66 14.09 70.67
C ALA A 30 25.17 12.63 70.73
N SER A 31 24.70 11.87 71.70
CA SER A 31 25.17 10.51 72.02
C SER A 31 24.83 9.48 70.91
N PRO A 32 25.80 8.70 70.38
CA PRO A 32 25.56 7.69 69.32
C PRO A 32 24.85 6.39 69.78
N LEU A 33 24.79 6.14 71.09
CA LEU A 33 24.35 4.86 71.65
C LEU A 33 22.82 4.69 71.68
N SER A 34 22.07 5.76 71.94
CA SER A 34 20.60 5.72 72.03
C SER A 34 19.93 5.44 70.69
N THR A 35 20.48 5.98 69.61
CA THR A 35 19.94 5.83 68.24
C THR A 35 20.20 4.45 67.67
N GLN A 36 21.32 3.79 68.03
CA GLN A 36 21.57 2.40 67.67
C GLN A 36 20.62 1.43 68.36
N THR A 37 20.34 1.60 69.66
CA THR A 37 19.43 0.71 70.40
C THR A 37 17.99 0.83 69.92
N PHE A 38 17.52 2.06 69.64
CA PHE A 38 16.18 2.29 69.10
C PHE A 38 16.03 1.71 67.69
N SER A 39 17.01 1.94 66.82
CA SER A 39 17.02 1.38 65.46
C SER A 39 17.04 -0.17 65.48
N LYS A 40 17.80 -0.77 66.39
CA LYS A 40 17.83 -2.22 66.58
C LYS A 40 16.48 -2.78 67.04
N SER A 41 15.82 -2.14 68.00
CA SER A 41 14.49 -2.55 68.48
C SER A 41 13.45 -2.50 67.37
N MET A 42 13.44 -1.43 66.55
CA MET A 42 12.49 -1.30 65.44
C MET A 42 12.72 -2.35 64.34
N MET A 43 13.98 -2.71 64.06
CA MET A 43 14.30 -3.75 63.06
C MET A 43 13.98 -5.16 63.56
N GLU A 44 14.05 -5.40 64.86
CA GLU A 44 13.62 -6.65 65.48
C GLU A 44 12.09 -6.81 65.46
N GLU A 45 11.34 -5.75 65.77
CA GLU A 45 9.87 -5.73 65.64
C GLU A 45 9.42 -5.94 64.17
N ALA A 46 10.14 -5.35 63.22
CA ALA A 46 9.90 -5.57 61.79
C ALA A 46 10.12 -7.04 61.38
N LEU A 47 11.09 -7.73 61.99
CA LEU A 47 11.36 -9.15 61.73
C LEU A 47 10.25 -10.04 62.30
N GLU A 48 9.79 -9.78 63.53
CA GLU A 48 8.68 -10.52 64.16
C GLU A 48 7.36 -10.33 63.40
N SER A 49 7.06 -9.10 63.00
CA SER A 49 5.88 -8.79 62.17
C SER A 49 5.95 -9.48 60.81
N ALA A 50 7.12 -9.45 60.15
CA ALA A 50 7.35 -10.14 58.89
C ALA A 50 7.22 -11.66 59.04
N GLU A 51 7.70 -12.25 60.13
CA GLU A 51 7.57 -13.69 60.37
C GLU A 51 6.11 -14.14 60.44
N SER A 52 5.28 -13.43 61.21
CA SER A 52 3.85 -13.74 61.34
C SER A 52 3.11 -13.67 60.00
N ILE A 53 3.32 -12.58 59.25
CA ILE A 53 2.57 -12.30 58.02
C ILE A 53 3.10 -13.13 56.84
N ILE A 54 4.43 -13.31 56.70
CA ILE A 54 5.00 -14.04 55.56
C ILE A 54 4.76 -15.54 55.70
N ARG A 55 4.93 -16.13 56.89
CA ARG A 55 4.67 -17.57 57.08
C ARG A 55 3.21 -17.93 56.88
N LYS A 56 2.28 -17.03 57.20
CA LYS A 56 0.84 -17.21 56.93
C LYS A 56 0.58 -17.51 55.46
N TRP A 57 1.36 -16.93 54.55
CA TRP A 57 1.17 -17.03 53.11
C TRP A 57 2.20 -17.93 52.40
N ASP A 58 2.92 -18.78 53.14
CA ASP A 58 3.90 -19.69 52.56
C ASP A 58 3.25 -20.63 51.50
N PRO A 59 3.72 -20.59 50.24
CA PRO A 59 3.21 -21.44 49.16
C PRO A 59 3.43 -22.94 49.41
N ASN A 60 4.42 -23.30 50.23
CA ASN A 60 4.79 -24.69 50.51
C ASN A 60 4.05 -25.26 51.73
N SER A 61 3.33 -24.44 52.48
CA SER A 61 2.50 -24.89 53.60
C SER A 61 1.33 -25.76 53.10
N GLN A 62 0.90 -26.75 53.89
CA GLN A 62 -0.13 -27.74 53.53
C GLN A 62 -1.57 -27.18 53.47
N SER A 63 -1.74 -25.85 53.36
CA SER A 63 -3.02 -25.16 53.55
C SER A 63 -3.61 -24.49 52.30
N TYR A 64 -4.81 -23.93 52.48
CA TYR A 64 -5.68 -23.15 51.58
C TYR A 64 -4.96 -22.05 50.75
N THR A 65 -3.75 -21.63 51.16
CA THR A 65 -2.90 -20.63 50.48
C THR A 65 -2.41 -21.05 49.09
N LYS A 66 -2.46 -22.34 48.73
CA LYS A 66 -2.22 -22.78 47.34
C LYS A 66 -3.33 -22.33 46.39
N ILE A 67 -4.56 -22.18 46.88
CA ILE A 67 -5.77 -21.95 46.07
C ILE A 67 -6.20 -20.48 46.12
N ILE A 68 -6.09 -19.81 47.26
CA ILE A 68 -6.43 -18.38 47.37
C ILE A 68 -5.34 -17.49 46.75
N SER A 69 -5.76 -16.44 46.04
CA SER A 69 -4.89 -15.30 45.70
C SER A 69 -4.98 -14.22 46.78
N LEU A 70 -3.83 -13.82 47.33
CA LEU A 70 -3.68 -12.74 48.31
C LEU A 70 -4.36 -11.44 47.84
N PHE A 71 -4.13 -11.07 46.57
CA PHE A 71 -4.65 -9.82 45.99
C PHE A 71 -6.14 -9.86 45.68
N ARG A 72 -6.71 -11.04 45.42
CA ARG A 72 -8.17 -11.22 45.25
C ARG A 72 -8.89 -11.35 46.60
N HIS A 73 -8.24 -11.92 47.63
CA HIS A 73 -8.87 -12.16 48.92
C HIS A 73 -8.99 -10.90 49.78
N SER A 74 -7.89 -10.15 49.93
CA SER A 74 -7.90 -8.92 50.73
C SER A 74 -6.80 -7.96 50.28
N ARG A 75 -7.22 -6.83 49.70
CA ARG A 75 -6.30 -5.73 49.33
C ARG A 75 -5.56 -5.14 50.54
N LYS A 76 -6.18 -5.18 51.72
CA LYS A 76 -5.54 -4.71 52.96
C LYS A 76 -4.40 -5.63 53.35
N GLU A 77 -4.64 -6.95 53.36
CA GLU A 77 -3.60 -7.94 53.65
C GLU A 77 -2.49 -7.93 52.59
N ALA A 78 -2.83 -7.74 51.31
CA ALA A 78 -1.83 -7.62 50.25
C ALA A 78 -0.89 -6.41 50.47
N LYS A 79 -1.44 -5.25 50.85
CA LYS A 79 -0.66 -4.05 51.18
C LYS A 79 0.22 -4.26 52.41
N GLU A 80 -0.31 -4.92 53.44
CA GLU A 80 0.44 -5.26 54.65
C GLU A 80 1.59 -6.22 54.33
N PHE A 81 1.34 -7.28 53.56
CA PHE A 81 2.35 -8.23 53.12
C PHE A 81 3.48 -7.53 52.35
N ILE A 82 3.15 -6.68 51.38
CA ILE A 82 4.14 -5.89 50.62
C ILE A 82 4.96 -4.99 51.55
N ARG A 83 4.31 -4.33 52.52
CA ARG A 83 5.00 -3.49 53.51
C ARG A 83 5.99 -4.31 54.34
N CYS A 84 5.55 -5.45 54.87
CA CYS A 84 6.40 -6.35 55.65
C CYS A 84 7.60 -6.85 54.86
N VAL A 85 7.45 -7.19 53.58
CA VAL A 85 8.58 -7.60 52.73
C VAL A 85 9.58 -6.45 52.52
N ARG A 86 9.10 -5.22 52.30
CA ARG A 86 9.96 -4.04 52.15
C ARG A 86 10.71 -3.72 53.44
N ASP A 87 10.02 -3.81 54.57
CA ASP A 87 10.62 -3.54 55.88
C ASP A 87 11.60 -4.66 56.28
N LEU A 88 11.29 -5.93 55.97
CA LEU A 88 12.21 -7.05 56.11
C LEU A 88 13.51 -6.83 55.32
N ARG A 89 13.42 -6.31 54.09
CA ARG A 89 14.61 -5.96 53.32
C ARG A 89 15.47 -4.89 54.00
N LYS A 90 14.85 -3.84 54.53
CA LYS A 90 15.58 -2.79 55.30
C LYS A 90 16.24 -3.40 56.53
N ALA A 91 15.53 -4.26 57.26
CA ALA A 91 16.04 -4.98 58.41
C ALA A 91 17.23 -5.89 58.02
N MET A 92 17.16 -6.60 56.89
CA MET A 92 18.28 -7.40 56.38
C MET A 92 19.52 -6.54 56.09
N HIS A 93 19.36 -5.38 55.43
CA HIS A 93 20.49 -4.47 55.19
C HIS A 93 21.11 -3.94 56.48
N PHE A 94 20.29 -3.68 57.51
CA PHE A 94 20.77 -3.28 58.84
C PHE A 94 21.45 -4.43 59.59
N LEU A 95 20.92 -5.65 59.53
CA LEU A 95 21.51 -6.82 60.17
C LEU A 95 22.87 -7.16 59.57
N VAL A 96 23.01 -7.06 58.23
CA VAL A 96 24.29 -7.26 57.55
C VAL A 96 25.35 -6.24 57.98
N SER A 97 24.96 -5.00 58.27
CA SER A 97 25.91 -3.95 58.69
C SER A 97 26.32 -4.06 60.16
N GLN A 98 25.49 -4.70 60.99
CA GLN A 98 25.75 -4.93 62.42
C GLN A 98 26.52 -6.23 62.67
N ASP A 99 26.02 -7.35 62.15
CA ASP A 99 26.59 -8.67 62.40
C ASP A 99 26.26 -9.66 61.26
N SER A 100 27.27 -9.95 60.45
CA SER A 100 27.17 -10.86 59.30
C SER A 100 26.95 -12.34 59.66
N LYS A 101 27.05 -12.72 60.94
CA LYS A 101 26.88 -14.12 61.41
C LYS A 101 25.65 -14.34 62.30
N SER A 102 24.74 -13.36 62.37
CA SER A 102 23.55 -13.45 63.21
C SER A 102 22.54 -14.50 62.70
N ASP A 103 22.02 -15.34 63.60
CA ASP A 103 20.90 -16.26 63.30
C ASP A 103 19.65 -15.51 62.80
N LYS A 104 19.48 -14.25 63.22
CA LYS A 104 18.39 -13.38 62.76
C LYS A 104 18.52 -13.07 61.26
N LEU A 105 19.73 -13.00 60.72
CA LEU A 105 19.96 -12.81 59.29
C LEU A 105 19.56 -14.06 58.50
N VAL A 106 19.85 -15.26 59.02
CA VAL A 106 19.42 -16.53 58.41
C VAL A 106 17.90 -16.64 58.38
N LEU A 107 17.23 -16.30 59.49
CA LEU A 107 15.77 -16.23 59.55
C LEU A 107 15.22 -15.21 58.56
N ALA A 108 15.77 -13.99 58.53
CA ALA A 108 15.34 -12.94 57.60
C ALA A 108 15.50 -13.36 56.13
N GLN A 109 16.59 -14.06 55.80
CA GLN A 109 16.82 -14.60 54.46
C GLN A 109 15.80 -15.70 54.10
N SER A 110 15.50 -16.61 55.04
CA SER A 110 14.43 -17.61 54.87
C SER A 110 13.07 -16.96 54.63
N LEU A 111 12.70 -15.97 55.44
CA LEU A 111 11.45 -15.22 55.28
C LEU A 111 11.41 -14.47 53.95
N MET A 112 12.53 -13.88 53.51
CA MET A 112 12.61 -13.21 52.22
C MET A 112 12.37 -14.20 51.07
N GLN A 113 12.94 -15.41 51.13
CA GLN A 113 12.69 -16.44 50.10
C GLN A 113 11.22 -16.86 50.03
N ILE A 114 10.56 -17.05 51.17
CA ILE A 114 9.13 -17.35 51.24
C ILE A 114 8.32 -16.19 50.67
N GLY A 115 8.65 -14.95 51.08
CA GLY A 115 7.99 -13.74 50.62
C GLY A 115 8.07 -13.58 49.10
N MET A 116 9.25 -13.80 48.52
CA MET A 116 9.47 -13.71 47.07
C MET A 116 8.79 -14.84 46.31
N SER A 117 8.80 -16.07 46.82
CA SER A 117 8.07 -17.19 46.21
C SER A 117 6.56 -16.93 46.19
N THR A 118 6.03 -16.32 47.25
CA THR A 118 4.63 -15.89 47.32
C THR A 118 4.33 -14.80 46.29
N MET A 119 5.19 -13.78 46.18
CA MET A 119 5.02 -12.72 45.17
C MET A 119 5.08 -13.25 43.75
N GLU A 120 6.01 -14.17 43.46
CA GLU A 120 6.12 -14.82 42.14
C GLU A 120 4.84 -15.59 41.79
N LYS A 121 4.29 -16.34 42.76
CA LYS A 121 3.02 -17.06 42.60
C LYS A 121 1.86 -16.11 42.32
N GLU A 122 1.70 -15.04 43.12
CA GLU A 122 0.62 -14.06 42.93
C GLU A 122 0.75 -13.33 41.60
N PHE A 123 1.96 -12.94 41.23
CA PHE A 123 2.24 -12.29 39.95
C PHE A 123 1.82 -13.19 38.79
N PHE A 124 2.20 -14.47 38.84
CA PHE A 124 1.78 -15.45 37.85
C PHE A 124 0.26 -15.66 37.83
N GLN A 125 -0.38 -15.75 39.00
CA GLN A 125 -1.83 -15.95 39.11
C GLN A 125 -2.63 -14.76 38.55
N ILE A 126 -2.18 -13.52 38.81
CA ILE A 126 -2.81 -12.31 38.27
C ILE A 126 -2.64 -12.25 36.75
N LEU A 127 -1.44 -12.54 36.23
CA LEU A 127 -1.19 -12.58 34.79
C LEU A 127 -2.02 -13.64 34.06
N SER A 128 -2.17 -14.83 34.66
CA SER A 128 -2.91 -15.95 34.06
C SER A 128 -4.43 -15.80 34.16
N SER A 129 -4.94 -15.23 35.24
CA SER A 129 -6.39 -15.11 35.50
C SER A 129 -7.05 -13.89 34.88
N ASN A 130 -6.28 -12.97 34.28
CA ASN A 130 -6.77 -11.71 33.73
C ASN A 130 -6.29 -11.51 32.29
N ARG A 131 -6.26 -12.57 31.48
CA ARG A 131 -5.83 -12.50 30.07
C ARG A 131 -6.62 -11.44 29.29
N ASP A 132 -7.95 -11.46 29.43
CA ASP A 132 -8.86 -10.57 28.69
C ASP A 132 -8.73 -9.10 29.13
N HIS A 133 -8.43 -8.85 30.41
CA HIS A 133 -8.26 -7.49 30.95
C HIS A 133 -6.87 -6.90 30.65
N LEU A 134 -5.92 -7.74 30.23
CA LEU A 134 -4.57 -7.35 29.83
C LEU A 134 -4.39 -7.48 28.31
N ASP A 135 -5.49 -7.56 27.56
CA ASP A 135 -5.45 -7.60 26.11
C ASP A 135 -4.88 -6.27 25.58
N PRO A 136 -3.92 -6.29 24.65
CA PRO A 136 -3.32 -5.09 24.08
C PRO A 136 -4.28 -3.99 23.62
N ASP A 137 -5.52 -4.30 23.23
CA ASP A 137 -6.53 -3.29 22.92
C ASP A 137 -6.93 -2.45 24.14
N SER A 138 -7.07 -3.08 25.32
CA SER A 138 -7.36 -2.38 26.58
C SER A 138 -6.21 -1.50 27.06
N ALA A 139 -4.96 -1.90 26.78
CA ALA A 139 -3.77 -1.11 27.12
C ALA A 139 -3.54 0.08 26.18
N SER A 140 -4.00 0.01 24.92
CA SER A 140 -3.83 1.05 23.90
C SER A 140 -4.80 2.23 24.07
N GLY A 141 -6.06 1.97 24.45
CA GLY A 141 -7.09 3.03 24.61
C GLY A 141 -6.82 4.01 25.76
N GLN A 142 -6.06 3.60 26.77
CA GLN A 142 -5.90 4.37 28.01
C GLN A 142 -4.82 5.46 27.95
N SER A 143 -3.97 5.49 26.91
CA SER A 143 -2.98 6.57 26.74
C SER A 143 -3.61 7.96 26.54
N THR A 144 -4.90 7.99 26.19
CA THR A 144 -5.67 9.22 25.96
C THR A 144 -6.20 9.86 27.25
N ILE A 145 -6.25 9.11 28.37
CA ILE A 145 -6.88 9.58 29.63
C ILE A 145 -5.83 9.89 30.73
N SER A 146 -4.56 9.54 30.51
CA SER A 146 -3.48 9.78 31.50
C SER A 146 -2.96 11.23 31.53
N SER A 147 -3.62 12.19 30.88
CA SER A 147 -3.33 13.62 31.05
C SER A 147 -4.65 14.35 31.24
N ASN A 148 -4.88 14.79 32.49
CA ASN A 148 -6.04 15.52 33.01
C ASN A 148 -7.23 14.65 33.44
N SER A 149 -7.24 14.32 34.73
CA SER A 149 -8.46 14.06 35.48
C SER A 149 -8.22 14.44 36.95
N GLU A 150 -7.94 15.72 37.16
CA GLU A 150 -8.37 16.38 38.39
C GLU A 150 -9.86 16.65 38.20
N PHE A 151 -10.67 15.94 38.99
CA PHE A 151 -12.01 16.32 39.45
C PHE A 151 -12.70 17.50 38.72
N GLU A 152 -13.69 17.20 37.86
CA GLU A 152 -14.77 18.16 37.58
C GLU A 152 -16.14 17.46 37.60
N VAL A 153 -16.96 17.96 38.52
CA VAL A 153 -18.40 17.69 38.66
C VAL A 153 -19.11 18.79 37.87
N TYR A 154 -19.88 18.44 36.84
CA TYR A 154 -20.87 19.37 36.27
C TYR A 154 -22.16 18.65 35.83
N MET A 155 -23.20 18.95 36.61
CA MET A 155 -24.57 19.37 36.26
C MET A 155 -25.36 18.56 35.22
N GLU A 156 -26.46 17.97 35.72
CA GLU A 156 -27.66 17.55 35.00
C GLU A 156 -28.17 18.61 34.02
N HIS A 157 -28.49 18.20 32.80
CA HIS A 157 -29.65 18.70 32.03
C HIS A 157 -30.34 17.49 31.40
N ASP A 158 -31.67 17.47 31.55
CA ASP A 158 -32.61 16.56 30.89
C ASP A 158 -32.41 16.56 29.38
N ASP A 159 -32.33 15.36 28.80
CA ASP A 159 -33.06 15.01 27.59
C ASP A 159 -33.10 13.48 27.49
N ASP A 160 -34.32 12.94 27.53
CA ASP A 160 -34.64 11.53 27.33
C ASP A 160 -34.39 11.15 25.86
N GLU A 161 -33.31 10.40 25.58
CA GLU A 161 -33.16 9.42 24.48
C GLU A 161 -31.69 8.95 24.40
N ASP A 162 -31.30 7.93 25.21
CA ASP A 162 -30.36 6.84 24.85
C ASP A 162 -29.92 6.05 26.10
N ASP A 163 -30.77 5.12 26.55
CA ASP A 163 -30.50 4.28 27.74
C ASP A 163 -29.54 3.11 27.42
N GLU A 164 -29.32 2.78 26.14
CA GLU A 164 -28.37 1.74 25.70
C GLU A 164 -26.93 2.27 25.53
N LEU A 165 -26.76 3.50 25.02
CA LEU A 165 -25.43 4.10 24.82
C LEU A 165 -24.75 4.44 26.16
N LYS A 166 -25.52 4.89 27.16
CA LYS A 166 -25.04 5.11 28.54
C LYS A 166 -24.64 3.80 29.21
N LYS A 167 -25.43 2.73 29.10
CA LYS A 167 -25.07 1.40 29.63
C LYS A 167 -23.81 0.82 29.00
N ALA A 168 -23.64 0.98 27.69
CA ALA A 168 -22.43 0.56 26.99
C ALA A 168 -21.21 1.37 27.47
N GLY A 169 -21.35 2.70 27.61
CA GLY A 169 -20.29 3.57 28.15
C GLY A 169 -19.92 3.27 29.61
N GLU A 170 -20.91 2.99 30.46
CA GLU A 170 -20.70 2.59 31.86
C GLU A 170 -19.99 1.23 31.96
N SER A 171 -20.37 0.27 31.12
CA SER A 171 -19.76 -1.06 31.04
C SER A 171 -18.30 -0.99 30.57
N ILE A 172 -18.01 -0.15 29.56
CA ILE A 172 -16.64 0.11 29.09
C ILE A 172 -15.81 0.74 30.22
N SER A 173 -16.35 1.74 30.93
CA SER A 173 -15.67 2.38 32.06
C SER A 173 -15.34 1.40 33.20
N GLN A 174 -16.18 0.38 33.39
CA GLN A 174 -15.99 -0.62 34.45
C GLN A 174 -14.89 -1.63 34.07
N VAL A 175 -14.83 -2.05 32.81
CA VAL A 175 -13.76 -2.93 32.30
C VAL A 175 -12.41 -2.21 32.35
N GLU A 176 -12.34 -0.93 31.95
CA GLU A 176 -11.12 -0.12 32.03
C GLU A 176 -10.63 0.06 33.48
N LYS A 177 -11.55 0.30 34.43
CA LYS A 177 -11.22 0.37 35.86
C LYS A 177 -10.69 -0.97 36.39
N ALA A 178 -11.26 -2.09 35.97
CA ALA A 178 -10.79 -3.42 36.36
C ALA A 178 -9.38 -3.70 35.81
N SER A 179 -9.12 -3.36 34.54
CA SER A 179 -7.80 -3.47 33.93
C SER A 179 -6.76 -2.60 34.63
N ALA A 180 -7.08 -1.35 34.94
CA ALA A 180 -6.18 -0.43 35.65
C ALA A 180 -5.80 -0.95 37.06
N LEU A 181 -6.77 -1.56 37.76
CA LEU A 181 -6.52 -2.19 39.06
C LEU A 181 -5.56 -3.38 38.96
N VAL A 182 -5.74 -4.23 37.94
CA VAL A 182 -4.84 -5.37 37.68
C VAL A 182 -3.43 -4.89 37.33
N MET A 183 -3.30 -3.88 36.46
CA MET A 183 -2.01 -3.30 36.10
C MET A 183 -1.30 -2.68 37.31
N THR A 184 -2.04 -2.00 38.18
CA THR A 184 -1.51 -1.43 39.43
C THR A 184 -0.98 -2.52 40.36
N ASP A 185 -1.70 -3.65 40.50
CA ASP A 185 -1.22 -4.77 41.32
C ASP A 185 0.05 -5.39 40.76
N LEU A 186 0.07 -5.65 39.44
CA LEU A 186 1.26 -6.16 38.77
C LEU A 186 2.46 -5.25 38.96
N LYS A 187 2.26 -3.94 38.81
CA LYS A 187 3.28 -2.92 39.08
C LYS A 187 3.81 -3.01 40.50
N VAL A 188 2.95 -2.97 41.52
CA VAL A 188 3.39 -2.98 42.93
C VAL A 188 4.15 -4.26 43.27
N ILE A 189 3.74 -5.41 42.73
CA ILE A 189 4.45 -6.67 42.91
C ILE A 189 5.82 -6.62 42.23
N ALA A 190 5.87 -6.21 40.95
CA ALA A 190 7.11 -6.12 40.18
C ALA A 190 8.11 -5.16 40.82
N GLU A 191 7.69 -3.96 41.23
CA GLU A 191 8.53 -2.99 41.94
C GLU A 191 9.11 -3.58 43.23
N THR A 192 8.29 -4.33 43.97
CA THR A 192 8.74 -4.93 45.23
C THR A 192 9.76 -6.05 44.98
N MET A 193 9.50 -6.96 44.04
CA MET A 193 10.44 -8.03 43.66
C MET A 193 11.75 -7.47 43.11
N ILE A 194 11.70 -6.48 42.22
CA ILE A 194 12.87 -5.82 41.64
C ILE A 194 13.69 -5.16 42.72
N SER A 195 13.02 -4.44 43.63
CA SER A 195 13.71 -3.84 44.75
C SER A 195 14.47 -4.93 45.51
N CYS A 196 13.83 -6.03 45.91
CA CYS A 196 14.47 -7.11 46.68
C CYS A 196 15.55 -7.90 45.93
N GLY A 197 15.85 -7.59 44.67
CA GLY A 197 16.88 -8.27 43.87
C GLY A 197 16.37 -9.46 43.06
N TYR A 198 15.05 -9.70 43.02
CA TYR A 198 14.38 -10.82 42.35
C TYR A 198 13.80 -10.42 40.99
N GLY A 199 14.44 -9.47 40.30
CA GLY A 199 13.99 -8.98 39.00
C GLY A 199 14.01 -10.06 37.91
N LYS A 200 14.91 -11.05 38.00
CA LYS A 200 15.04 -12.12 36.99
C LYS A 200 13.86 -13.08 37.05
N GLU A 201 13.44 -13.45 38.24
CA GLU A 201 12.28 -14.29 38.55
C GLU A 201 10.99 -13.60 38.09
N CYS A 202 10.87 -12.30 38.39
CA CYS A 202 9.76 -11.47 37.92
C CYS A 202 9.67 -11.45 36.38
N ILE A 203 10.79 -11.16 35.67
CA ILE A 203 10.84 -11.20 34.19
C ILE A 203 10.44 -12.57 33.66
N LYS A 204 10.94 -13.66 34.28
CA LYS A 204 10.68 -15.03 33.82
C LYS A 204 9.18 -15.34 33.86
N SER A 205 8.51 -15.01 34.96
CA SER A 205 7.07 -15.22 35.13
C SER A 205 6.24 -14.34 34.20
N TYR A 206 6.61 -13.07 34.04
CA TYR A 206 5.95 -12.16 33.10
C TYR A 206 6.03 -12.68 31.66
N LYS A 207 7.26 -12.96 31.21
CA LYS A 207 7.57 -13.44 29.86
C LYS A 207 6.80 -14.72 29.52
N LEU A 208 6.76 -15.68 30.44
CA LEU A 208 6.11 -16.98 30.21
C LEU A 208 4.66 -16.82 29.77
N ILE A 209 3.90 -15.95 30.43
CA ILE A 209 2.49 -15.71 30.11
C ILE A 209 2.34 -14.76 28.93
N ARG A 210 2.99 -13.60 28.97
CA ARG A 210 2.78 -12.55 27.97
C ARG A 210 3.32 -12.92 26.59
N LYS A 211 4.43 -13.66 26.51
CA LYS A 211 4.89 -14.21 25.22
C LYS A 211 3.88 -15.17 24.61
N SER A 212 3.26 -16.03 25.43
CA SER A 212 2.21 -16.92 24.93
C SER A 212 1.03 -16.14 24.37
N ILE A 213 0.61 -15.06 25.02
CA ILE A 213 -0.52 -14.22 24.57
C ILE A 213 -0.18 -13.50 23.26
N VAL A 214 1.02 -12.92 23.15
CA VAL A 214 1.45 -12.25 21.91
C VAL A 214 1.59 -13.26 20.76
N ASP A 215 2.18 -14.42 21.01
CA ASP A 215 2.34 -15.46 19.98
C ASP A 215 0.97 -16.03 19.55
N GLU A 216 0.05 -16.25 20.50
CA GLU A 216 -1.33 -16.68 20.24
C GLU A 216 -2.13 -15.61 19.47
N GLY A 217 -2.00 -14.33 19.84
CA GLY A 217 -2.64 -13.22 19.14
C GLY A 217 -2.20 -13.12 17.68
N LEU A 218 -0.91 -13.25 17.40
CA LEU A 218 -0.42 -13.32 16.01
C LEU A 218 -0.96 -14.54 15.26
N HIS A 219 -1.06 -15.69 15.92
CA HIS A 219 -1.61 -16.89 15.31
C HIS A 219 -3.09 -16.73 14.94
N LEU A 220 -3.90 -16.13 15.82
CA LEU A 220 -5.32 -15.82 15.56
C LEU A 220 -5.51 -14.82 14.41
N LEU A 221 -4.55 -13.91 14.21
CA LEU A 221 -4.51 -13.02 13.05
C LEU A 221 -4.08 -13.73 11.75
N GLY A 222 -3.73 -15.02 11.80
CA GLY A 222 -3.28 -15.80 10.66
C GLY A 222 -1.80 -15.65 10.32
N ILE A 223 -0.98 -15.13 11.25
CA ILE A 223 0.47 -15.00 11.07
C ILE A 223 1.15 -16.28 11.54
N GLU A 224 1.28 -17.24 10.62
CA GLU A 224 2.00 -18.48 10.86
C GLU A 224 3.48 -18.38 10.45
N LYS A 225 4.33 -19.18 11.11
CA LYS A 225 5.75 -19.31 10.74
C LYS A 225 5.89 -19.98 9.37
N VAL A 226 6.07 -19.18 8.33
CA VAL A 226 6.26 -19.69 6.97
C VAL A 226 7.67 -20.26 6.80
N LYS A 227 7.78 -21.56 6.53
CA LYS A 227 9.07 -22.18 6.18
C LYS A 227 9.49 -21.75 4.77
N THR A 228 10.71 -21.24 4.61
CA THR A 228 11.28 -20.82 3.31
C THR A 228 11.18 -21.90 2.23
N SER A 229 11.34 -23.17 2.59
CA SER A 229 11.26 -24.31 1.66
C SER A 229 9.85 -24.57 1.11
N GLN A 230 8.81 -24.26 1.89
CA GLN A 230 7.41 -24.40 1.45
C GLN A 230 6.98 -23.18 0.63
N PHE A 231 7.48 -21.99 0.97
CA PHE A 231 7.15 -20.73 0.31
C PHE A 231 7.50 -20.71 -1.20
N HIS A 232 8.66 -21.25 -1.58
CA HIS A 232 9.08 -21.27 -2.98
C HIS A 232 8.18 -22.14 -3.87
N LYS A 233 7.44 -23.09 -3.30
CA LYS A 233 6.54 -24.01 -4.03
C LYS A 233 5.09 -23.51 -4.11
N MET A 234 4.74 -22.44 -3.40
CA MET A 234 3.37 -21.92 -3.37
C MET A 234 2.98 -21.26 -4.69
N ASP A 235 1.73 -21.48 -5.09
CA ASP A 235 1.09 -20.80 -6.21
C ASP A 235 0.91 -19.29 -5.93
N TRP A 236 0.91 -18.46 -6.97
CA TRP A 236 0.76 -17.02 -6.82
C TRP A 236 -0.62 -16.61 -6.32
N GLY A 237 -1.70 -17.29 -6.73
CA GLY A 237 -3.05 -16.99 -6.27
C GLY A 237 -3.21 -17.19 -4.76
N VAL A 238 -2.57 -18.21 -4.20
CA VAL A 238 -2.52 -18.44 -2.75
C VAL A 238 -1.73 -17.32 -2.05
N LEU A 239 -0.58 -16.93 -2.61
CA LEU A 239 0.22 -15.85 -2.05
C LEU A 239 -0.51 -14.51 -2.05
N GLU A 240 -1.30 -14.21 -3.08
CA GLU A 240 -2.08 -12.98 -3.12
C GLU A 240 -3.07 -12.89 -1.94
N VAL A 241 -3.76 -13.99 -1.64
CA VAL A 241 -4.66 -14.07 -0.48
C VAL A 241 -3.88 -13.92 0.83
N MET A 242 -2.73 -14.59 0.94
CA MET A 242 -1.86 -14.45 2.11
C MET A 242 -1.38 -13.01 2.32
N ILE A 243 -1.00 -12.30 1.24
CA ILE A 243 -0.58 -10.89 1.30
C ILE A 243 -1.73 -10.02 1.79
N LYS A 244 -2.95 -10.18 1.25
CA LYS A 244 -4.13 -9.41 1.68
C LYS A 244 -4.45 -9.64 3.17
N ASN A 245 -4.38 -10.89 3.62
CA ASN A 245 -4.61 -11.22 5.03
C ASN A 245 -3.50 -10.66 5.91
N TRP A 246 -2.25 -10.77 5.46
CA TRP A 246 -1.09 -10.21 6.15
C TRP A 246 -1.19 -8.69 6.32
N ILE A 247 -1.64 -7.94 5.31
CA ILE A 247 -1.78 -6.47 5.43
C ILE A 247 -2.74 -6.10 6.56
N LYS A 248 -3.88 -6.81 6.67
CA LYS A 248 -4.86 -6.59 7.74
C LYS A 248 -4.28 -6.98 9.10
N ALA A 249 -3.65 -8.14 9.18
CA ALA A 249 -3.03 -8.68 10.38
C ALA A 249 -1.86 -7.82 10.88
N ALA A 250 -1.03 -7.29 9.99
CA ALA A 250 0.11 -6.44 10.32
C ALA A 250 -0.35 -5.12 10.95
N LYS A 251 -1.43 -4.52 10.42
CA LYS A 251 -2.01 -3.31 11.01
C LYS A 251 -2.43 -3.56 12.46
N ILE A 252 -3.19 -4.62 12.72
CA ILE A 252 -3.63 -4.97 14.09
C ILE A 252 -2.44 -5.37 14.96
N GLY A 253 -1.53 -6.19 14.44
CA GLY A 253 -0.35 -6.66 15.16
C GLY A 253 0.55 -5.51 15.64
N VAL A 254 0.79 -4.51 14.79
CA VAL A 254 1.60 -3.34 15.15
C VAL A 254 0.84 -2.38 16.06
N THR A 255 -0.36 -1.95 15.66
CA THR A 255 -1.07 -0.84 16.32
C THR A 255 -1.77 -1.24 17.63
N THR A 256 -2.16 -2.52 17.75
CA THR A 256 -2.76 -3.09 18.96
C THR A 256 -1.75 -3.94 19.72
N LEU A 257 -1.34 -5.08 19.16
CA LEU A 257 -0.67 -6.14 19.92
C LEU A 257 0.69 -5.70 20.48
N PHE A 258 1.59 -5.24 19.61
CA PHE A 258 2.93 -4.81 20.03
C PHE A 258 2.91 -3.48 20.80
N LYS A 259 2.06 -2.54 20.39
CA LYS A 259 1.91 -1.25 21.08
C LYS A 259 1.38 -1.45 22.51
N GLY A 260 0.31 -2.23 22.67
CA GLY A 260 -0.27 -2.53 23.98
C GLY A 260 0.69 -3.30 24.88
N GLU A 261 1.43 -4.28 24.35
CA GLU A 261 2.44 -4.99 25.15
C GLU A 261 3.60 -4.08 25.58
N LYS A 262 4.01 -3.13 24.72
CA LYS A 262 5.02 -2.13 25.10
C LYS A 262 4.52 -1.26 26.24
N LEU A 263 3.32 -0.71 26.12
CA LEU A 263 2.70 0.13 27.16
C LEU A 263 2.54 -0.63 28.48
N LEU A 264 2.13 -1.90 28.43
CA LEU A 264 2.00 -2.73 29.61
C LEU A 264 3.36 -3.01 30.27
N CYS A 265 4.38 -3.35 29.48
CA CYS A 265 5.75 -3.49 29.98
C CYS A 265 6.25 -2.20 30.65
N ASP A 266 6.04 -1.05 30.02
CA ASP A 266 6.47 0.25 30.53
C ASP A 266 5.74 0.60 31.85
N HIS A 267 4.46 0.25 31.96
CA HIS A 267 3.67 0.46 33.18
C HIS A 267 4.11 -0.47 34.32
N VAL A 268 4.16 -1.79 34.08
CA VAL A 268 4.47 -2.79 35.12
C VAL A 268 5.90 -2.64 35.62
N PHE A 269 6.84 -2.30 34.74
CA PHE A 269 8.26 -2.18 35.06
C PHE A 269 8.73 -0.72 35.21
N SER A 270 7.83 0.21 35.57
CA SER A 270 8.16 1.64 35.66
C SER A 270 9.30 1.97 36.63
N ALA A 271 9.58 1.12 37.62
CA ALA A 271 10.72 1.30 38.53
C ALA A 271 12.08 0.98 37.90
N SER A 272 12.13 0.30 36.75
CA SER A 272 13.37 -0.03 36.05
C SER A 272 13.14 -0.16 34.55
N LEU A 273 13.48 0.91 33.83
CA LEU A 273 13.37 0.97 32.37
C LEU A 273 14.19 -0.15 31.68
N THR A 274 15.37 -0.49 32.21
CA THR A 274 16.23 -1.54 31.64
C THR A 274 15.60 -2.94 31.75
N ILE A 275 14.90 -3.22 32.85
CA ILE A 275 14.15 -4.47 33.06
C ILE A 275 12.95 -4.51 32.12
N GLY A 276 12.17 -3.42 32.03
CA GLY A 276 11.03 -3.32 31.11
C GLY A 276 11.43 -3.54 29.65
N GLN A 277 12.50 -2.87 29.19
CA GLN A 277 13.06 -3.03 27.86
C GLN A 277 13.52 -4.47 27.58
N SER A 278 14.23 -5.09 28.53
CA SER A 278 14.68 -6.48 28.42
C SER A 278 13.49 -7.45 28.34
N CYS A 279 12.44 -7.20 29.12
CA CYS A 279 11.23 -8.02 29.14
C CYS A 279 10.48 -7.93 27.81
N PHE A 280 10.18 -6.71 27.35
CA PHE A 280 9.53 -6.47 26.06
C PHE A 280 10.32 -7.09 24.90
N ASN A 281 11.64 -6.93 24.88
CA ASN A 281 12.50 -7.55 23.86
C ASN A 281 12.37 -9.09 23.85
N GLN A 282 12.33 -9.73 25.02
CA GLN A 282 12.19 -11.19 25.11
C GLN A 282 10.81 -11.71 24.67
N ILE A 283 9.80 -10.85 24.63
CA ILE A 283 8.44 -11.17 24.18
C ILE A 283 8.29 -10.86 22.70
N ALA A 284 8.57 -9.61 22.30
CA ALA A 284 8.20 -9.06 21.01
C ALA A 284 9.22 -9.31 19.89
N LYS A 285 10.50 -9.59 20.19
CA LYS A 285 11.53 -9.68 19.14
C LYS A 285 11.25 -10.79 18.12
N GLU A 286 11.01 -12.02 18.60
CA GLU A 286 10.75 -13.16 17.73
C GLU A 286 9.42 -13.01 16.98
N ALA A 287 8.38 -12.55 17.68
CA ALA A 287 7.06 -12.27 17.13
C ALA A 287 7.12 -11.20 16.02
N GLY A 288 7.87 -10.12 16.24
CA GLY A 288 8.11 -9.06 15.26
C GLY A 288 8.88 -9.54 14.04
N LEU A 289 9.92 -10.35 14.23
CA LEU A 289 10.64 -10.98 13.11
C LEU A 289 9.71 -11.92 12.30
N ASN A 290 8.87 -12.70 12.98
CA ASN A 290 7.90 -13.59 12.32
C ASN A 290 6.88 -12.80 11.50
N LEU A 291 6.36 -11.69 12.04
CA LEU A 291 5.42 -10.83 11.33
C LEU A 291 6.00 -10.35 9.99
N PHE A 292 7.25 -9.89 9.95
CA PHE A 292 7.87 -9.36 8.73
C PHE A 292 8.57 -10.42 7.84
N THR A 293 8.50 -11.69 8.22
CA THR A 293 9.09 -12.79 7.42
C THR A 293 8.37 -12.96 6.08
N LEU A 294 7.03 -12.86 6.03
CA LEU A 294 6.28 -13.03 4.78
C LEU A 294 6.62 -11.96 3.72
N PRO A 295 6.54 -10.64 4.02
CA PRO A 295 6.95 -9.61 3.06
C PRO A 295 8.40 -9.75 2.61
N GLU A 296 9.30 -10.15 3.52
CA GLU A 296 10.69 -10.44 3.15
C GLU A 296 10.73 -11.55 2.10
N LEU A 297 10.09 -12.70 2.33
CA LEU A 297 10.09 -13.82 1.38
C LEU A 297 9.46 -13.43 0.03
N VAL A 298 8.36 -12.67 0.04
CA VAL A 298 7.70 -12.18 -1.19
C VAL A 298 8.64 -11.28 -2.00
N SER A 299 9.41 -10.42 -1.33
CA SER A 299 10.40 -9.55 -1.99
C SER A 299 11.52 -10.34 -2.70
N HIS A 300 11.83 -11.56 -2.22
CA HIS A 300 12.88 -12.41 -2.82
C HIS A 300 12.36 -13.42 -3.86
N LYS A 301 11.04 -13.59 -4.02
CA LYS A 301 10.51 -14.62 -4.90
C LYS A 301 10.92 -14.36 -6.37
N GLU A 302 11.53 -15.36 -6.99
CA GLU A 302 12.05 -15.27 -8.36
C GLU A 302 10.96 -15.19 -9.43
N LYS A 303 11.40 -14.65 -10.58
CA LYS A 303 10.66 -14.09 -11.73
C LYS A 303 9.92 -15.09 -12.63
N LYS A 304 9.49 -16.24 -12.13
CA LYS A 304 8.87 -17.24 -13.00
C LYS A 304 7.36 -16.98 -13.09
N GLN A 305 6.98 -16.29 -14.17
CA GLN A 305 5.70 -16.41 -14.89
C GLN A 305 4.53 -15.46 -14.58
N HIS A 306 4.58 -14.57 -13.57
CA HIS A 306 3.43 -13.70 -13.24
C HIS A 306 3.83 -12.23 -13.12
N HIS A 307 4.06 -11.56 -14.27
CA HIS A 307 4.73 -10.25 -14.30
C HIS A 307 3.79 -9.04 -14.11
N HIS A 308 2.53 -9.08 -14.55
CA HIS A 308 1.70 -7.88 -14.59
C HIS A 308 0.93 -7.62 -13.28
N GLU A 309 0.44 -8.64 -12.60
CA GLU A 309 -0.35 -8.43 -11.37
C GLU A 309 0.52 -8.37 -10.10
N ARG A 310 1.74 -8.92 -10.18
CA ARG A 310 2.68 -8.96 -9.06
C ARG A 310 3.07 -7.56 -8.57
N ILE A 311 3.29 -6.62 -9.47
CA ILE A 311 3.73 -5.27 -9.12
C ILE A 311 2.76 -4.60 -8.14
N PHE A 312 1.46 -4.77 -8.33
CA PHE A 312 0.43 -4.19 -7.47
C PHE A 312 0.47 -4.78 -6.06
N LYS A 313 0.67 -6.10 -5.94
CA LYS A 313 0.83 -6.73 -4.61
C LYS A 313 2.11 -6.34 -3.90
N LEU A 314 3.19 -6.08 -4.64
CA LEU A 314 4.41 -5.51 -4.07
C LEU A 314 4.18 -4.08 -3.56
N MET A 315 3.42 -3.26 -4.32
CA MET A 315 3.03 -1.91 -3.89
C MET A 315 2.11 -1.94 -2.67
N ASP A 316 1.13 -2.85 -2.62
CA ASP A 316 0.26 -3.05 -1.45
C ASP A 316 1.08 -3.34 -0.18
N LEU A 317 2.07 -4.24 -0.28
CA LEU A 317 2.99 -4.56 0.81
C LEU A 317 3.85 -3.37 1.21
N TYR A 318 4.43 -2.66 0.23
CA TYR A 318 5.25 -1.48 0.48
C TYR A 318 4.44 -0.40 1.21
N ALA A 319 3.24 -0.09 0.70
CA ALA A 319 2.34 0.89 1.31
C ALA A 319 1.99 0.51 2.74
N ALA A 320 1.58 -0.73 2.98
CA ALA A 320 1.22 -1.20 4.32
C ALA A 320 2.39 -1.10 5.31
N ILE A 321 3.62 -1.43 4.90
CA ILE A 321 4.80 -1.33 5.77
C ILE A 321 5.21 0.14 5.97
N SER A 322 5.16 0.96 4.92
CA SER A 322 5.48 2.38 4.98
C SER A 322 4.54 3.14 5.92
N ASP A 323 3.23 2.87 5.80
CA ASP A 323 2.20 3.47 6.64
C ASP A 323 2.36 3.06 8.13
N LEU A 324 2.87 1.85 8.41
CA LEU A 324 3.15 1.35 9.77
C LEU A 324 4.52 1.75 10.31
N TRP A 325 5.41 2.33 9.49
CA TRP A 325 6.79 2.62 9.88
C TRP A 325 6.91 3.50 11.14
N PRO A 326 6.13 4.59 11.32
CA PRO A 326 6.22 5.43 12.50
C PRO A 326 5.94 4.66 13.80
N ASP A 327 4.92 3.79 13.79
CA ASP A 327 4.58 2.94 14.93
C ASP A 327 5.67 1.90 15.18
N ILE A 328 6.20 1.27 14.14
CA ILE A 328 7.31 0.30 14.24
C ILE A 328 8.55 0.97 14.85
N GLU A 329 8.91 2.16 14.39
CA GLU A 329 10.06 2.91 14.88
C GLU A 329 9.90 3.27 16.37
N MET A 330 8.72 3.73 16.75
CA MET A 330 8.38 4.04 18.14
C MET A 330 8.40 2.78 19.01
N ILE A 331 7.78 1.68 18.58
CA ILE A 331 7.65 0.44 19.36
C ILE A 331 9.02 -0.23 19.54
N PHE A 332 9.77 -0.37 18.45
CA PHE A 332 11.06 -1.05 18.39
C PHE A 332 12.25 -0.07 18.47
N SER A 333 12.11 1.01 19.26
CA SER A 333 13.11 2.07 19.35
C SER A 333 14.46 1.61 19.92
N PHE A 334 14.47 0.60 20.78
CA PHE A 334 15.66 0.13 21.50
C PHE A 334 16.68 -0.64 20.62
N ASP A 335 17.97 -0.49 20.94
CA ASP A 335 19.07 -1.16 20.22
C ASP A 335 18.96 -2.69 20.20
N SER A 336 18.45 -3.30 21.28
CA SER A 336 18.25 -4.75 21.39
C SER A 336 17.26 -5.31 20.36
N LEU A 337 16.37 -4.45 19.84
CA LEU A 337 15.34 -4.73 18.84
C LEU A 337 15.70 -4.18 17.46
N ALA A 338 16.92 -3.65 17.27
CA ALA A 338 17.38 -3.12 15.99
C ALA A 338 17.23 -4.13 14.84
N SER A 339 17.34 -5.43 15.10
CA SER A 339 17.14 -6.48 14.08
C SER A 339 15.76 -6.44 13.42
N VAL A 340 14.70 -6.06 14.15
CA VAL A 340 13.35 -5.93 13.58
C VAL A 340 13.30 -4.73 12.63
N LYS A 341 13.80 -3.56 13.08
CA LYS A 341 13.88 -2.36 12.24
C LYS A 341 14.73 -2.59 10.98
N THR A 342 15.90 -3.22 11.13
CA THR A 342 16.77 -3.57 10.01
C THR A 342 16.09 -4.50 9.02
N LEU A 343 15.34 -5.50 9.49
CA LEU A 343 14.55 -6.40 8.64
C LEU A 343 13.49 -5.62 7.85
N VAL A 344 12.72 -4.75 8.52
CA VAL A 344 11.68 -3.93 7.89
C VAL A 344 12.26 -2.99 6.83
N LEU A 345 13.32 -2.26 7.15
CA LEU A 345 14.00 -1.35 6.21
C LEU A 345 14.61 -2.10 5.02
N SER A 346 15.26 -3.24 5.27
CA SER A 346 15.78 -4.13 4.23
C SER A 346 14.66 -4.61 3.30
N THR A 347 13.50 -4.95 3.86
CA THR A 347 12.34 -5.41 3.10
C THR A 347 11.75 -4.29 2.25
N LEU A 348 11.54 -3.09 2.81
CA LEU A 348 11.10 -1.91 2.06
C LEU A 348 12.01 -1.61 0.87
N LYS A 349 13.34 -1.64 1.09
CA LYS A 349 14.33 -1.46 0.03
C LYS A 349 14.21 -2.52 -1.06
N LYS A 350 14.11 -3.80 -0.69
CA LYS A 350 13.97 -4.90 -1.67
C LYS A 350 12.65 -4.87 -2.44
N LEU A 351 11.56 -4.46 -1.79
CA LEU A 351 10.27 -4.24 -2.45
C LEU A 351 10.40 -3.12 -3.49
N LYS A 352 11.02 -2.00 -3.11
CA LYS A 352 11.32 -0.88 -4.00
C LYS A 352 12.12 -1.32 -5.23
N ASP A 353 13.22 -2.04 -5.02
CA ASP A 353 14.07 -2.58 -6.10
C ASP A 353 13.31 -3.54 -7.02
N SER A 354 12.43 -4.37 -6.44
CA SER A 354 11.59 -5.31 -7.18
C SER A 354 10.54 -4.60 -8.04
N ILE A 355 9.91 -3.54 -7.51
CA ILE A 355 8.94 -2.72 -8.25
C ILE A 355 9.63 -1.98 -9.40
N HIS A 356 10.80 -1.39 -9.16
CA HIS A 356 11.63 -0.80 -10.22
C HIS A 356 11.98 -1.80 -11.32
N THR A 357 12.31 -3.04 -10.93
CA THR A 357 12.57 -4.11 -11.88
C THR A 357 11.34 -4.48 -12.69
N CYS A 358 10.15 -4.54 -12.06
CA CYS A 358 8.89 -4.81 -12.76
C CYS A 358 8.56 -3.70 -13.78
N LEU A 359 8.75 -2.42 -13.42
CA LEU A 359 8.55 -1.30 -14.35
C LEU A 359 9.50 -1.36 -15.55
N LYS A 360 10.78 -1.66 -15.33
CA LYS A 360 11.77 -1.88 -16.40
C LYS A 360 11.43 -3.08 -17.27
N GLU A 361 11.00 -4.20 -16.68
CA GLU A 361 10.56 -5.38 -17.41
C GLU A 361 9.34 -5.07 -18.30
N PHE A 362 8.37 -4.33 -17.77
CA PHE A 362 7.22 -3.84 -18.54
C PHE A 362 7.65 -2.96 -19.71
N GLU A 363 8.53 -1.98 -19.49
CA GLU A 363 9.10 -1.15 -20.55
C GLU A 363 9.81 -1.99 -21.63
N THR A 364 10.62 -2.98 -21.22
CA THR A 364 11.28 -3.88 -22.18
C THR A 364 10.30 -4.77 -22.93
N THR A 365 9.16 -5.14 -22.32
CA THR A 365 8.11 -5.94 -22.95
C THR A 365 7.45 -5.16 -24.07
N ILE A 366 7.17 -3.86 -23.86
CA ILE A 366 6.67 -2.96 -24.89
C ILE A 366 7.67 -2.88 -26.07
N HIS A 367 8.97 -2.67 -25.78
CA HIS A 367 9.99 -2.56 -26.81
C HIS A 367 10.19 -3.86 -27.61
N LYS A 368 10.24 -5.00 -26.90
CA LYS A 368 10.51 -6.33 -27.49
C LYS A 368 9.30 -6.94 -28.20
N ASP A 369 8.12 -6.37 -28.05
CA ASP A 369 6.92 -6.86 -28.72
C ASP A 369 7.14 -6.92 -30.25
N SER A 370 7.31 -8.14 -30.75
CA SER A 370 7.63 -8.46 -32.14
C SER A 370 6.48 -9.18 -32.84
N SER A 371 5.28 -9.14 -32.25
CA SER A 371 4.10 -9.80 -32.79
C SER A 371 3.88 -9.33 -34.23
N LYS A 372 3.93 -10.28 -35.17
CA LYS A 372 3.57 -10.05 -36.59
C LYS A 372 2.06 -9.90 -36.80
N GLU A 373 1.26 -9.94 -35.72
CA GLU A 373 -0.17 -9.70 -35.73
C GLU A 373 -0.45 -8.24 -36.09
N LEU A 374 -0.46 -7.94 -37.39
CA LEU A 374 -1.07 -6.73 -37.90
C LEU A 374 -2.58 -6.87 -37.72
N SER A 375 -3.23 -5.81 -37.24
CA SER A 375 -4.69 -5.74 -37.25
C SER A 375 -5.10 -5.56 -38.71
N PRO A 376 -5.64 -6.59 -39.40
CA PRO A 376 -5.74 -6.58 -40.86
C PRO A 376 -6.56 -5.39 -41.40
N GLU A 377 -7.48 -4.89 -40.57
CA GLU A 377 -8.44 -3.83 -40.89
C GLU A 377 -8.08 -2.48 -40.23
N GLY A 378 -6.89 -2.38 -39.60
CA GLY A 378 -6.40 -1.17 -38.95
C GLY A 378 -7.01 -0.87 -37.57
N GLY A 379 -7.70 -1.83 -36.95
CA GLY A 379 -8.35 -1.67 -35.63
C GLY A 379 -7.39 -1.45 -34.44
N VAL A 380 -7.96 -1.38 -33.23
CA VAL A 380 -7.20 -1.23 -31.98
C VAL A 380 -6.41 -2.50 -31.67
N HIS A 381 -5.08 -2.37 -31.57
CA HIS A 381 -4.16 -3.47 -31.35
C HIS A 381 -4.28 -4.04 -29.91
N LYS A 382 -4.04 -5.35 -29.76
CA LYS A 382 -4.05 -6.02 -28.44
C LYS A 382 -3.06 -5.37 -27.46
N LEU A 383 -1.83 -5.09 -27.91
CA LEU A 383 -0.81 -4.36 -27.16
C LEU A 383 -1.33 -3.03 -26.60
N THR A 384 -2.14 -2.29 -27.35
CA THR A 384 -2.73 -1.01 -26.91
C THR A 384 -3.64 -1.20 -25.72
N ARG A 385 -4.55 -2.18 -25.80
CA ARG A 385 -5.48 -2.49 -24.71
C ARG A 385 -4.74 -2.94 -23.45
N THR A 386 -3.79 -3.87 -23.59
CA THR A 386 -3.05 -4.41 -22.43
C THR A 386 -2.14 -3.37 -21.79
N THR A 387 -1.44 -2.56 -22.60
CA THR A 387 -0.50 -1.53 -22.12
C THR A 387 -1.25 -0.42 -21.41
N MET A 388 -2.32 0.11 -22.01
CA MET A 388 -3.10 1.18 -21.40
C MET A 388 -3.90 0.71 -20.18
N SER A 389 -4.41 -0.52 -20.16
CA SER A 389 -5.05 -1.09 -18.97
C SER A 389 -4.06 -1.17 -17.79
N PHE A 390 -2.83 -1.61 -18.05
CA PHE A 390 -1.79 -1.68 -17.03
C PHE A 390 -1.36 -0.30 -16.55
N ILE A 391 -1.10 0.64 -17.46
CA ILE A 391 -0.73 2.04 -17.12
C ILE A 391 -1.86 2.72 -16.33
N SER A 392 -3.12 2.48 -16.69
CA SER A 392 -4.28 2.99 -15.93
C SER A 392 -4.31 2.42 -14.52
N SER A 393 -4.06 1.11 -14.37
CA SER A 393 -3.98 0.48 -13.03
C SER A 393 -2.81 1.04 -12.21
N LEU A 394 -1.66 1.34 -12.84
CA LEU A 394 -0.54 1.99 -12.15
C LEU A 394 -0.91 3.38 -11.61
N SER A 395 -1.76 4.13 -12.30
CA SER A 395 -2.15 5.48 -11.89
C SER A 395 -2.92 5.52 -10.55
N GLU A 396 -3.60 4.42 -10.20
CA GLU A 396 -4.28 4.26 -8.90
C GLU A 396 -3.28 4.18 -7.74
N TYR A 397 -2.04 3.78 -8.01
CA TYR A 397 -0.95 3.68 -7.04
C TYR A 397 0.00 4.89 -7.08
N SER A 398 -0.45 6.03 -7.61
CA SER A 398 0.38 7.23 -7.81
C SER A 398 1.15 7.66 -6.55
N ARG A 399 0.51 7.70 -5.37
CA ARG A 399 1.16 8.01 -4.08
C ARG A 399 2.37 7.12 -3.82
N VAL A 400 2.17 5.81 -3.90
CA VAL A 400 3.20 4.79 -3.61
C VAL A 400 4.31 4.84 -4.65
N LEU A 401 3.95 5.00 -5.92
CA LEU A 401 4.90 5.16 -7.01
C LEU A 401 5.77 6.41 -6.84
N SER A 402 5.21 7.51 -6.39
CA SER A 402 5.97 8.74 -6.12
C SER A 402 7.07 8.52 -5.08
N GLU A 403 6.77 7.86 -3.96
CA GLU A 403 7.75 7.52 -2.92
C GLU A 403 8.86 6.58 -3.44
N ILE A 404 8.47 5.60 -4.25
CA ILE A 404 9.39 4.63 -4.85
C ILE A 404 10.30 5.27 -5.91
N LEU A 405 9.75 6.15 -6.75
CA LEU A 405 10.48 6.75 -7.87
C LEU A 405 11.36 7.94 -7.45
N ALA A 406 11.10 8.57 -6.30
CA ALA A 406 11.87 9.73 -5.80
C ALA A 406 13.39 9.49 -5.71
N GLU A 407 13.83 8.27 -5.41
CA GLU A 407 15.26 7.92 -5.30
C GLU A 407 15.93 7.63 -6.65
N HIS A 408 15.13 7.38 -7.70
CA HIS A 408 15.62 7.06 -9.04
C HIS A 408 14.88 7.91 -10.08
N PRO A 409 15.00 9.26 -10.01
CA PRO A 409 14.35 10.12 -10.98
C PRO A 409 14.85 9.76 -12.39
N LEU A 410 13.93 9.69 -13.35
CA LEU A 410 14.31 9.62 -14.75
C LEU A 410 15.25 10.80 -15.05
N LYS A 411 16.35 10.53 -15.77
CA LYS A 411 17.24 11.61 -16.20
C LYS A 411 16.40 12.62 -16.99
N LYS A 412 16.22 13.84 -16.45
CA LYS A 412 15.43 14.96 -17.00
C LYS A 412 15.80 15.37 -18.45
N ASN A 413 16.80 14.75 -19.06
CA ASN A 413 17.43 15.18 -20.32
C ASN A 413 16.98 14.40 -21.57
N SER A 414 15.83 13.72 -21.55
CA SER A 414 15.24 13.27 -22.81
C SER A 414 14.48 14.45 -23.42
N ARG A 415 15.10 15.18 -24.36
CA ARG A 415 14.45 16.24 -25.17
C ARG A 415 13.07 15.81 -25.73
N LEU A 416 12.86 14.50 -25.89
CA LEU A 416 11.58 13.92 -26.29
C LEU A 416 10.49 14.15 -25.25
N LEU A 417 10.77 14.02 -23.96
CA LEU A 417 9.77 14.20 -22.89
C LEU A 417 9.42 15.69 -22.69
N GLU A 418 10.39 16.57 -22.88
CA GLU A 418 10.22 18.03 -22.85
C GLU A 418 9.31 18.53 -23.99
N SER A 419 9.26 17.82 -25.12
CA SER A 419 8.26 18.12 -26.17
C SER A 419 6.82 17.71 -25.78
N TYR A 420 6.67 16.76 -24.84
CA TYR A 420 5.38 16.25 -24.38
C TYR A 420 4.77 17.11 -23.26
N PHE A 421 5.57 17.75 -22.40
CA PHE A 421 5.11 18.69 -21.36
C PHE A 421 5.39 20.15 -21.77
N THR A 422 4.39 21.05 -21.78
CA THR A 422 4.61 22.49 -22.12
C THR A 422 4.66 23.40 -20.90
N ALA A 423 4.44 22.91 -19.69
CA ALA A 423 4.45 23.79 -18.52
C ALA A 423 5.87 23.95 -17.95
N PRO A 424 6.27 25.17 -17.52
CA PRO A 424 7.41 25.33 -16.61
C PRO A 424 7.13 24.48 -15.39
N ILE A 425 8.13 23.72 -14.96
CA ILE A 425 8.14 22.99 -13.70
C ILE A 425 7.92 24.03 -12.60
N LEU A 426 6.68 24.20 -12.14
CA LEU A 426 6.39 25.10 -11.03
C LEU A 426 7.05 24.52 -9.79
N GLU A 427 8.05 25.24 -9.31
CA GLU A 427 8.76 24.99 -8.07
C GLU A 427 7.83 25.34 -6.89
N ASP A 428 6.77 24.56 -6.62
CA ASP A 428 6.28 24.43 -5.24
C ASP A 428 5.32 23.24 -4.98
N GLU A 429 5.45 22.70 -3.77
CA GLU A 429 4.65 21.70 -3.02
C GLU A 429 4.31 20.31 -3.61
N HIS A 430 4.44 20.03 -4.91
CA HIS A 430 4.03 18.73 -5.51
C HIS A 430 5.12 17.93 -6.23
N VAL A 431 6.37 18.04 -5.77
CA VAL A 431 7.54 17.34 -6.36
C VAL A 431 7.33 15.82 -6.48
N ASN A 432 6.67 15.20 -5.50
CA ASN A 432 6.43 13.75 -5.47
C ASN A 432 5.43 13.30 -6.54
N ASN A 433 4.28 13.97 -6.70
CA ASN A 433 3.30 13.64 -7.76
C ASN A 433 3.90 13.86 -9.16
N GLN A 434 4.82 14.81 -9.29
CA GLN A 434 5.47 15.11 -10.55
C GLN A 434 6.40 13.98 -11.04
N VAL A 435 7.15 13.32 -10.16
CA VAL A 435 8.03 12.20 -10.57
C VAL A 435 7.22 11.02 -11.13
N CYS A 436 6.09 10.68 -10.49
CA CYS A 436 5.19 9.63 -10.97
C CYS A 436 4.55 10.00 -12.31
N SER A 437 4.05 11.24 -12.45
CA SER A 437 3.50 11.76 -13.70
C SER A 437 4.49 11.67 -14.86
N VAL A 438 5.74 12.11 -14.64
CA VAL A 438 6.82 12.06 -15.63
C VAL A 438 7.10 10.61 -16.05
N HIS A 439 7.11 9.66 -15.11
CA HIS A 439 7.36 8.26 -15.42
C HIS A 439 6.20 7.60 -16.17
N ILE A 440 4.95 7.89 -15.81
CA ILE A 440 3.76 7.40 -16.52
C ILE A 440 3.73 7.96 -17.95
N ALA A 441 3.99 9.26 -18.12
CA ALA A 441 4.07 9.88 -19.44
C ALA A 441 5.21 9.28 -20.28
N TRP A 442 6.35 8.94 -19.66
CA TRP A 442 7.44 8.21 -20.31
C TRP A 442 6.99 6.83 -20.83
N LEU A 443 6.27 6.05 -20.02
CA LEU A 443 5.76 4.73 -20.45
C LEU A 443 4.77 4.87 -21.62
N ILE A 444 3.90 5.88 -21.59
CA ILE A 444 2.98 6.17 -22.70
C ILE A 444 3.77 6.58 -23.95
N LEU A 445 4.79 7.42 -23.82
CA LEU A 445 5.66 7.82 -24.93
C LEU A 445 6.36 6.60 -25.57
N VAL A 446 7.00 5.75 -24.75
CA VAL A 446 7.63 4.50 -25.21
C VAL A 446 6.64 3.65 -25.99
N PHE A 447 5.42 3.53 -25.47
CA PHE A 447 4.35 2.79 -26.12
C PHE A 447 3.91 3.42 -27.46
N LEU A 448 3.72 4.75 -27.52
CA LEU A 448 3.37 5.46 -28.75
C LEU A 448 4.45 5.32 -29.82
N CYS A 449 5.74 5.44 -29.46
CA CYS A 449 6.86 5.18 -30.38
C CYS A 449 6.81 3.75 -30.93
N LYS A 450 6.45 2.76 -30.09
CA LYS A 450 6.30 1.38 -30.53
C LYS A 450 5.13 1.19 -31.51
N LEU A 451 4.04 1.93 -31.33
CA LEU A 451 2.94 1.96 -32.30
C LEU A 451 3.37 2.58 -33.63
N ASP A 452 4.14 3.67 -33.60
CA ASP A 452 4.69 4.30 -34.81
C ASP A 452 5.58 3.29 -35.59
N THR A 453 6.47 2.55 -34.92
CA THR A 453 7.26 1.48 -35.56
C THR A 453 6.39 0.35 -36.13
N LYS A 454 5.27 0.01 -35.48
CA LYS A 454 4.33 -0.98 -36.04
C LYS A 454 3.59 -0.44 -37.26
N ALA A 455 3.24 0.84 -37.28
CA ALA A 455 2.58 1.47 -38.42
C ALA A 455 3.45 1.41 -39.69
N GLU A 456 4.78 1.49 -39.55
CA GLU A 456 5.73 1.36 -40.67
C GLU A 456 5.72 -0.02 -41.34
N SER A 457 5.22 -1.05 -40.66
CA SER A 457 5.18 -2.41 -41.22
C SER A 457 3.96 -2.67 -42.13
N TYR A 458 3.03 -1.71 -42.24
CA TYR A 458 1.94 -1.78 -43.21
C TYR A 458 2.42 -1.35 -44.60
N ASN A 459 2.12 -2.16 -45.61
CA ASN A 459 2.44 -1.84 -47.01
C ASN A 459 1.63 -0.65 -47.53
N ASP A 460 0.40 -0.46 -47.03
CA ASP A 460 -0.47 0.65 -47.42
C ASP A 460 -0.36 1.81 -46.41
N VAL A 461 0.11 2.96 -46.89
CA VAL A 461 0.29 4.18 -46.09
C VAL A 461 -1.06 4.69 -45.54
N SER A 462 -2.17 4.49 -46.25
CA SER A 462 -3.48 4.88 -45.74
C SER A 462 -3.90 4.01 -44.55
N LEU A 463 -3.64 2.71 -44.62
CA LEU A 463 -3.95 1.77 -43.56
C LEU A 463 -3.07 1.99 -42.33
N SER A 464 -1.80 2.38 -42.52
CA SER A 464 -0.91 2.74 -41.39
C SER A 464 -1.43 3.95 -40.61
N TYR A 465 -1.98 4.97 -41.30
CA TYR A 465 -2.60 6.10 -40.61
C TYR A 465 -3.93 5.72 -39.93
N ILE A 466 -4.78 4.87 -40.52
CA ILE A 466 -5.99 4.37 -39.82
C ILE A 466 -5.61 3.64 -38.54
N PHE A 467 -4.59 2.79 -38.59
CA PHE A 467 -4.05 2.11 -37.42
C PHE A 467 -3.61 3.11 -36.34
N LEU A 468 -2.83 4.13 -36.71
CA LEU A 468 -2.40 5.17 -35.77
C LEU A 468 -3.57 5.95 -35.18
N VAL A 469 -4.57 6.28 -35.99
CA VAL A 469 -5.77 7.00 -35.58
C VAL A 469 -6.56 6.20 -34.54
N ASN A 470 -6.88 4.94 -34.81
CA ASN A 470 -7.64 4.09 -33.89
C ASN A 470 -6.91 3.88 -32.55
N ASN A 471 -5.60 3.61 -32.61
CA ASN A 471 -4.85 3.33 -31.39
C ASN A 471 -4.58 4.60 -30.58
N LEU A 472 -4.30 5.74 -31.21
CA LEU A 472 -4.13 7.00 -30.49
C LEU A 472 -5.44 7.49 -29.88
N GLN A 473 -6.57 7.37 -30.59
CA GLN A 473 -7.89 7.69 -30.03
C GLN A 473 -8.18 6.85 -28.78
N PHE A 474 -7.92 5.54 -28.83
CA PHE A 474 -8.06 4.67 -27.66
C PHE A 474 -7.19 5.11 -26.47
N VAL A 475 -5.94 5.52 -26.72
CA VAL A 475 -5.06 6.05 -25.66
C VAL A 475 -5.64 7.33 -25.07
N ILE A 476 -6.08 8.27 -25.90
CA ILE A 476 -6.69 9.55 -25.46
C ILE A 476 -7.92 9.28 -24.60
N ASP A 477 -8.82 8.39 -25.03
CA ASP A 477 -10.04 8.07 -24.29
C ASP A 477 -9.73 7.37 -22.97
N THR A 478 -8.71 6.50 -22.94
CA THR A 478 -8.26 5.85 -21.70
C THR A 478 -7.65 6.86 -20.73
N VAL A 479 -6.84 7.80 -21.21
CA VAL A 479 -6.29 8.87 -20.36
C VAL A 479 -7.41 9.77 -19.83
N ARG A 480 -8.39 10.12 -20.67
CA ARG A 480 -9.52 10.98 -20.29
C ARG A 480 -10.45 10.33 -19.26
N SER A 481 -10.61 9.01 -19.30
CA SER A 481 -11.55 8.25 -18.45
C SER A 481 -10.94 7.69 -17.16
N SER A 482 -9.63 7.83 -16.93
CA SER A 482 -8.93 7.28 -15.76
C SER A 482 -8.23 8.37 -14.94
N GLN A 483 -7.63 7.99 -13.81
CA GLN A 483 -6.82 8.90 -12.98
C GLN A 483 -5.60 9.48 -13.72
N LEU A 484 -5.26 8.93 -14.89
CA LEU A 484 -4.23 9.46 -15.78
C LEU A 484 -4.48 10.91 -16.19
N LYS A 485 -5.75 11.34 -16.33
CA LYS A 485 -6.08 12.73 -16.63
C LYS A 485 -5.48 13.68 -15.59
N ASN A 486 -5.63 13.34 -14.30
CA ASN A 486 -5.16 14.15 -13.18
C ASN A 486 -3.63 14.16 -13.08
N LEU A 487 -2.97 13.04 -13.46
CA LEU A 487 -1.52 12.93 -13.39
C LEU A 487 -0.82 13.62 -14.56
N ILE A 488 -1.34 13.48 -15.79
CA ILE A 488 -0.67 13.93 -17.01
C ILE A 488 -1.11 15.36 -17.42
N GLY A 489 -2.37 15.73 -17.15
CA GLY A 489 -2.92 17.06 -17.41
C GLY A 489 -3.56 17.25 -18.79
N ASP A 490 -4.35 18.33 -18.90
CA ASP A 490 -5.15 18.65 -20.10
C ASP A 490 -4.31 19.12 -21.30
N ASP A 491 -3.12 19.68 -21.05
CA ASP A 491 -2.18 20.09 -22.11
C ASP A 491 -1.73 18.90 -22.96
N TRP A 492 -1.47 17.76 -22.32
CA TRP A 492 -1.10 16.53 -23.01
C TRP A 492 -2.24 16.03 -23.89
N LEU A 493 -3.49 16.08 -23.39
CA LEU A 493 -4.68 15.70 -24.15
C LEU A 493 -4.83 16.58 -25.39
N THR A 494 -4.75 17.90 -25.22
CA THR A 494 -4.88 18.87 -26.32
C THR A 494 -3.83 18.63 -27.42
N LYS A 495 -2.58 18.36 -27.04
CA LYS A 495 -1.52 18.02 -28.02
C LYS A 495 -1.80 16.72 -28.77
N HIS A 496 -2.26 15.68 -28.07
CA HIS A 496 -2.50 14.38 -28.70
C HIS A 496 -3.77 14.38 -29.54
N GLU A 497 -4.77 15.17 -29.19
CA GLU A 497 -5.93 15.45 -30.05
C GLU A 497 -5.53 16.19 -31.33
N ALA A 498 -4.62 17.16 -31.24
CA ALA A 498 -4.06 17.82 -32.43
C ALA A 498 -3.25 16.83 -33.29
N LYS A 499 -2.44 15.95 -32.67
CA LYS A 499 -1.72 14.89 -33.36
C LYS A 499 -2.66 13.91 -34.06
N LEU A 500 -3.77 13.54 -33.41
CA LEU A 500 -4.82 12.69 -33.99
C LEU A 500 -5.46 13.32 -35.23
N LYS A 501 -5.82 14.62 -35.16
CA LYS A 501 -6.32 15.37 -36.32
C LYS A 501 -5.30 15.39 -37.46
N SER A 502 -4.02 15.59 -37.16
CA SER A 502 -2.95 15.53 -38.16
C SER A 502 -2.84 14.14 -38.81
N TYR A 503 -3.00 13.05 -38.05
CA TYR A 503 -3.03 11.69 -38.61
C TYR A 503 -4.25 11.47 -39.51
N ALA A 504 -5.43 11.97 -39.13
CA ALA A 504 -6.64 11.92 -39.95
C ALA A 504 -6.48 12.68 -41.28
N GLU A 505 -5.87 13.88 -41.27
CA GLU A 505 -5.59 14.65 -42.50
C GLU A 505 -4.57 13.94 -43.42
N LYS A 506 -3.52 13.35 -42.84
CA LYS A 506 -2.53 12.57 -43.59
C LYS A 506 -3.13 11.31 -44.19
N TYR A 507 -4.03 10.65 -43.46
CA TYR A 507 -4.85 9.56 -43.98
C TYR A 507 -5.66 10.00 -45.20
N GLU A 508 -6.45 11.08 -45.07
CA GLU A 508 -7.30 11.57 -46.17
C GLU A 508 -6.47 11.84 -47.41
N LYS A 509 -5.31 12.50 -47.24
CA LYS A 509 -4.38 12.74 -48.33
C LYS A 509 -3.86 11.43 -48.92
N ALA A 510 -3.36 10.50 -48.12
CA ALA A 510 -2.80 9.25 -48.62
C ALA A 510 -3.84 8.38 -49.36
N ALA A 511 -5.07 8.29 -48.84
CA ALA A 511 -6.12 7.46 -49.40
C ALA A 511 -6.78 8.06 -50.64
N TRP A 512 -7.00 9.38 -50.67
CA TRP A 512 -7.88 10.02 -51.65
C TRP A 512 -7.16 10.94 -52.65
N THR A 513 -5.86 11.22 -52.51
CA THR A 513 -5.12 12.09 -53.45
C THR A 513 -5.27 11.64 -54.91
N ASN A 514 -5.20 10.33 -55.18
CA ASN A 514 -5.35 9.82 -56.55
C ASN A 514 -6.76 10.08 -57.13
N VAL A 515 -7.78 10.10 -56.27
CA VAL A 515 -9.16 10.45 -56.66
C VAL A 515 -9.26 11.95 -56.94
N PHE A 516 -8.69 12.81 -56.10
CA PHE A 516 -8.69 14.26 -56.35
C PHE A 516 -7.89 14.63 -57.61
N VAL A 517 -6.70 14.07 -57.78
CA VAL A 517 -5.85 14.28 -58.96
C VAL A 517 -6.52 13.74 -60.22
N SER A 518 -7.48 12.80 -60.10
CA SER A 518 -8.22 12.26 -61.24
C SER A 518 -9.11 13.29 -61.96
N LEU A 519 -9.52 14.34 -61.23
CA LEU A 519 -10.31 15.45 -61.74
C LEU A 519 -9.42 16.50 -62.42
N PRO A 520 -9.95 17.23 -63.44
CA PRO A 520 -9.21 18.32 -64.06
C PRO A 520 -9.02 19.50 -63.10
N ALA A 521 -7.89 20.18 -63.19
CA ALA A 521 -7.64 21.39 -62.41
C ALA A 521 -8.66 22.48 -62.76
N LYS A 522 -9.12 23.25 -61.76
CA LYS A 522 -10.09 24.35 -61.95
C LYS A 522 -9.62 25.42 -62.95
N THR A 523 -8.32 25.50 -63.20
CA THR A 523 -7.66 26.41 -64.15
C THR A 523 -7.46 25.82 -65.55
N SER A 524 -7.93 24.60 -65.83
CA SER A 524 -7.75 23.99 -67.15
C SER A 524 -8.57 24.71 -68.22
N ALA A 525 -8.01 24.83 -69.42
CA ALA A 525 -8.78 25.18 -70.61
C ALA A 525 -9.95 24.19 -70.78
N LYS A 526 -10.98 24.62 -71.53
CA LYS A 526 -12.17 23.80 -71.79
C LYS A 526 -11.73 22.49 -72.44
N LEU A 527 -11.97 21.36 -71.75
CA LEU A 527 -11.55 20.03 -72.21
C LEU A 527 -12.30 19.64 -73.49
N SER A 528 -11.62 18.91 -74.37
CA SER A 528 -12.24 18.22 -75.50
C SER A 528 -13.09 17.02 -75.03
N PRO A 529 -13.99 16.47 -75.87
CA PRO A 529 -14.84 15.34 -75.48
C PRO A 529 -14.02 14.08 -75.12
N GLU A 530 -12.92 13.86 -75.84
CA GLU A 530 -12.03 12.70 -75.63
C GLU A 530 -11.26 12.82 -74.30
N GLU A 531 -10.78 14.02 -73.98
CA GLU A 531 -10.11 14.32 -72.69
C GLU A 531 -11.08 14.18 -71.52
N ALA A 532 -12.31 14.72 -71.64
CA ALA A 532 -13.34 14.58 -70.62
C ALA A 532 -13.71 13.11 -70.37
N THR A 533 -13.88 12.31 -71.44
CA THR A 533 -14.13 10.87 -71.35
C THR A 533 -13.01 10.14 -70.62
N THR A 534 -11.76 10.50 -70.90
CA THR A 534 -10.59 9.93 -70.24
C THR A 534 -10.55 10.29 -68.75
N CYS A 535 -10.89 11.54 -68.40
CA CYS A 535 -11.03 11.97 -67.01
C CYS A 535 -12.12 11.18 -66.25
N PHE A 536 -13.30 10.95 -66.84
CA PHE A 536 -14.36 10.13 -66.22
C PHE A 536 -13.89 8.70 -65.94
N LYS A 537 -13.23 8.04 -66.90
CA LYS A 537 -12.66 6.69 -66.72
C LYS A 537 -11.61 6.66 -65.60
N ARG A 538 -10.72 7.66 -65.58
CA ARG A 538 -9.68 7.77 -64.55
C ARG A 538 -10.29 7.98 -63.17
N PHE A 539 -11.30 8.85 -63.05
CA PHE A 539 -12.03 9.06 -61.80
C PHE A 539 -12.72 7.78 -61.34
N HIS A 540 -13.43 7.09 -62.22
CA HIS A 540 -14.11 5.85 -61.88
C HIS A 540 -13.14 4.81 -61.32
N ALA A 541 -12.03 4.56 -62.01
CA ALA A 541 -11.02 3.60 -61.56
C ALA A 541 -10.39 4.01 -60.21
N ALA A 542 -10.06 5.30 -60.05
CA ALA A 542 -9.48 5.81 -58.82
C ALA A 542 -10.46 5.73 -57.63
N PHE A 543 -11.70 6.17 -57.82
CA PHE A 543 -12.73 6.14 -56.78
C PHE A 543 -13.12 4.71 -56.39
N ALA A 544 -13.37 3.83 -57.36
CA ALA A 544 -13.70 2.44 -57.08
C ALA A 544 -12.56 1.72 -56.34
N GLY A 545 -11.31 1.95 -56.75
CA GLY A 545 -10.13 1.39 -56.09
C GLY A 545 -9.93 1.92 -54.67
N ALA A 546 -10.15 3.22 -54.43
CA ALA A 546 -10.12 3.81 -53.10
C ALA A 546 -11.26 3.25 -52.23
N TYR A 547 -12.49 3.28 -52.75
CA TYR A 547 -13.68 2.79 -52.05
C TYR A 547 -13.52 1.34 -51.58
N LEU A 548 -13.11 0.43 -52.46
CA LEU A 548 -12.92 -0.99 -52.13
C LEU A 548 -11.88 -1.20 -51.02
N LYS A 549 -10.77 -0.45 -51.07
CA LYS A 549 -9.73 -0.52 -50.03
C LYS A 549 -10.24 0.02 -48.71
N GLN A 550 -10.88 1.18 -48.72
CA GLN A 550 -11.31 1.86 -47.50
C GLN A 550 -12.57 1.24 -46.88
N SER A 551 -13.40 0.51 -47.64
CA SER A 551 -14.56 -0.23 -47.11
C SER A 551 -14.15 -1.39 -46.21
N SER A 552 -12.99 -2.00 -46.46
CA SER A 552 -12.43 -3.06 -45.61
C SER A 552 -11.77 -2.55 -44.34
N CYS A 553 -11.51 -1.25 -44.22
CA CYS A 553 -10.93 -0.68 -43.01
C CYS A 553 -11.98 -0.51 -41.91
N ILE A 554 -11.53 -0.43 -40.66
CA ILE A 554 -12.39 -0.13 -39.51
C ILE A 554 -11.90 1.14 -38.82
N ILE A 555 -12.82 2.06 -38.53
CA ILE A 555 -12.59 3.14 -37.57
C ILE A 555 -13.52 2.91 -36.38
N VAL A 556 -12.93 2.63 -35.23
CA VAL A 556 -13.66 2.14 -34.05
C VAL A 556 -14.50 3.26 -33.44
N ASP A 557 -13.93 4.46 -33.27
CA ASP A 557 -14.65 5.60 -32.73
C ASP A 557 -15.68 6.14 -33.72
N ALA A 558 -16.94 6.20 -33.31
CA ALA A 558 -18.05 6.58 -34.20
C ALA A 558 -17.98 8.04 -34.62
N LYS A 559 -17.64 8.94 -33.71
CA LYS A 559 -17.56 10.37 -34.00
C LYS A 559 -16.46 10.66 -35.01
N LEU A 560 -15.27 10.11 -34.78
CA LEU A 560 -14.13 10.24 -35.68
C LEU A 560 -14.38 9.63 -37.05
N ARG A 561 -15.07 8.48 -37.08
CA ARG A 561 -15.50 7.83 -38.32
C ARG A 561 -16.43 8.75 -39.12
N ASP A 562 -17.42 9.35 -38.48
CA ASP A 562 -18.39 10.21 -39.14
C ASP A 562 -17.76 11.55 -39.56
N ASP A 563 -16.90 12.15 -38.72
CA ASP A 563 -16.13 13.36 -39.03
C ASP A 563 -15.27 13.17 -40.29
N LEU A 564 -14.58 12.03 -40.41
CA LEU A 564 -13.80 11.68 -41.59
C LEU A 564 -14.67 11.50 -42.84
N LYS A 565 -15.80 10.80 -42.74
CA LYS A 565 -16.75 10.65 -43.87
C LYS A 565 -17.24 12.00 -44.36
N VAL A 566 -17.66 12.87 -43.44
CA VAL A 566 -18.14 14.23 -43.75
C VAL A 566 -17.02 15.07 -44.37
N SER A 567 -15.79 14.98 -43.84
CA SER A 567 -14.63 15.72 -44.37
C SER A 567 -14.31 15.31 -45.80
N ILE A 568 -14.27 14.00 -46.10
CA ILE A 568 -14.03 13.47 -47.45
C ILE A 568 -15.15 13.90 -48.40
N ALA A 569 -16.43 13.72 -48.00
CA ALA A 569 -17.58 14.09 -48.81
C ALA A 569 -17.58 15.59 -49.14
N ARG A 570 -17.33 16.44 -48.14
CA ARG A 570 -17.27 17.89 -48.29
C ARG A 570 -16.18 18.34 -49.27
N LYS A 571 -15.06 17.62 -49.36
CA LYS A 571 -13.97 17.93 -50.28
C LYS A 571 -14.22 17.37 -51.69
N LEU A 572 -14.75 16.15 -51.79
CA LEU A 572 -14.85 15.41 -53.05
C LEU A 572 -16.14 15.67 -53.84
N VAL A 573 -17.29 15.66 -53.16
CA VAL A 573 -18.62 15.70 -53.82
C VAL A 573 -18.83 17.01 -54.59
N PRO A 574 -18.52 18.20 -54.04
CA PRO A 574 -18.70 19.45 -54.79
C PRO A 574 -17.81 19.53 -56.05
N GLU A 575 -16.55 19.10 -55.95
CA GLU A 575 -15.62 19.14 -57.08
C GLU A 575 -16.01 18.16 -58.18
N TYR A 576 -16.47 16.96 -57.80
CA TYR A 576 -16.99 16.01 -58.77
C TYR A 576 -18.30 16.49 -59.40
N ARG A 577 -19.22 17.08 -58.61
CA ARG A 577 -20.50 17.61 -59.10
C ARG A 577 -20.28 18.69 -60.16
N GLU A 578 -19.39 19.64 -59.89
CA GLU A 578 -19.04 20.70 -60.84
C GLU A 578 -18.48 20.12 -62.15
N PHE A 579 -17.55 19.16 -62.06
CA PHE A 579 -17.00 18.46 -63.23
C PHE A 579 -18.08 17.69 -64.00
N TYR A 580 -18.93 16.96 -63.28
CA TYR A 580 -20.00 16.14 -63.83
C TYR A 580 -21.00 16.98 -64.62
N GLU A 581 -21.53 18.05 -64.03
CA GLU A 581 -22.52 18.92 -64.67
C GLU A 581 -21.94 19.68 -65.87
N LYS A 582 -20.66 20.09 -65.79
CA LYS A 582 -19.99 20.83 -66.87
C LYS A 582 -19.71 20.00 -68.11
N TYR A 583 -19.30 18.74 -67.96
CA TYR A 583 -18.80 17.93 -69.07
C TYR A 583 -19.73 16.77 -69.49
N LEU A 584 -20.66 16.32 -68.64
CA LEU A 584 -21.63 15.29 -69.03
C LEU A 584 -22.49 15.67 -70.26
N PRO A 585 -23.04 16.90 -70.38
CA PRO A 585 -23.88 17.26 -71.52
C PRO A 585 -23.15 17.16 -72.87
N MET A 586 -21.84 17.40 -72.87
CA MET A 586 -20.96 17.33 -74.04
C MET A 586 -20.73 15.90 -74.53
N LEU A 587 -20.90 14.91 -73.64
CA LEU A 587 -20.69 13.49 -73.94
C LEU A 587 -21.98 12.77 -74.36
N ARG A 588 -23.17 13.41 -74.24
CA ARG A 588 -24.52 12.84 -74.52
C ARG A 588 -24.74 12.27 -75.94
N GLN A 589 -23.81 12.47 -76.87
CA GLN A 589 -23.88 11.93 -78.22
C GLN A 589 -23.23 10.54 -78.36
N ASP A 590 -22.50 10.08 -77.33
CA ASP A 590 -21.75 8.83 -77.36
C ASP A 590 -22.58 7.65 -76.79
N ARG A 591 -22.60 6.50 -77.47
CA ARG A 591 -23.51 5.37 -77.11
C ARG A 591 -23.09 4.60 -75.84
N ASN A 592 -21.94 4.92 -75.25
CA ASN A 592 -21.33 4.20 -74.13
C ASN A 592 -21.38 4.94 -72.76
N ILE A 593 -22.11 6.05 -72.64
CA ILE A 593 -22.09 6.93 -71.45
C ILE A 593 -22.53 6.21 -70.16
N GLU A 594 -23.54 5.34 -70.23
CA GLU A 594 -24.06 4.64 -69.04
C GLU A 594 -23.02 3.70 -68.42
N MET A 595 -22.13 3.11 -69.22
CA MET A 595 -21.01 2.29 -68.72
C MET A 595 -19.81 3.12 -68.24
N LEU A 596 -19.73 4.40 -68.63
CA LEU A 596 -18.62 5.30 -68.29
C LEU A 596 -18.90 6.09 -67.00
N VAL A 597 -20.18 6.24 -66.63
CA VAL A 597 -20.66 7.13 -65.56
C VAL A 597 -21.42 6.31 -64.51
N CYS A 598 -20.76 5.31 -63.93
CA CYS A 598 -21.38 4.46 -62.89
C CYS A 598 -21.63 5.20 -61.56
N PHE A 599 -20.87 6.26 -61.28
CA PHE A 599 -21.00 7.05 -60.06
C PHE A 599 -21.67 8.40 -60.35
N LYS A 600 -22.90 8.59 -59.90
CA LYS A 600 -23.56 9.90 -59.93
C LYS A 600 -23.16 10.72 -58.70
N PRO A 601 -23.02 12.06 -58.81
CA PRO A 601 -22.69 12.92 -57.66
C PRO A 601 -23.63 12.69 -56.47
N ASP A 602 -24.93 12.50 -56.73
CA ASP A 602 -25.94 12.28 -55.69
C ASP A 602 -25.81 10.92 -54.97
N ASN A 603 -25.13 9.95 -55.59
CA ASN A 603 -24.91 8.63 -55.00
C ASN A 603 -23.55 8.53 -54.29
N LEU A 604 -22.61 9.44 -54.54
CA LEU A 604 -21.28 9.41 -53.91
C LEU A 604 -21.35 9.53 -52.39
N GLU A 605 -22.26 10.37 -51.88
CA GLU A 605 -22.46 10.52 -50.43
C GLU A 605 -22.91 9.22 -49.76
N ASN A 606 -23.76 8.43 -50.44
CA ASN A 606 -24.20 7.13 -49.94
C ASN A 606 -23.01 6.16 -49.87
N TYR A 607 -22.21 6.07 -50.93
CA TYR A 607 -21.00 5.22 -50.91
C TYR A 607 -20.03 5.65 -49.80
N LEU A 608 -19.75 6.95 -49.65
CA LEU A 608 -18.85 7.42 -48.60
C LEU A 608 -19.40 7.14 -47.19
N SER A 609 -20.72 7.13 -47.02
CA SER A 609 -21.38 6.83 -45.74
C SER A 609 -21.14 5.38 -45.28
N ASP A 610 -20.95 4.45 -46.22
CA ASP A 610 -20.73 3.02 -45.95
C ASP A 610 -19.29 2.67 -45.54
N LEU A 611 -18.35 3.62 -45.65
CA LEU A 611 -16.94 3.39 -45.34
C LEU A 611 -16.68 3.09 -43.84
N PHE A 612 -15.57 2.40 -43.58
CA PHE A 612 -14.98 2.19 -42.25
C PHE A 612 -15.74 1.27 -41.28
N HIS A 613 -16.66 0.44 -41.78
CA HIS A 613 -17.40 -0.53 -40.97
C HIS A 613 -16.83 -1.96 -41.02
N GLY A 614 -15.75 -2.21 -41.79
CA GLY A 614 -15.11 -3.53 -41.86
C GLY A 614 -15.91 -4.59 -42.63
N THR A 615 -16.83 -4.18 -43.51
CA THR A 615 -17.60 -5.14 -44.32
C THR A 615 -16.89 -5.35 -45.66
N PRO A 616 -16.28 -6.51 -45.94
CA PRO A 616 -15.79 -6.80 -47.28
C PRO A 616 -16.99 -6.93 -48.21
N MET A 617 -17.09 -6.04 -49.20
CA MET A 617 -18.05 -6.19 -50.30
C MET A 617 -17.72 -7.48 -51.04
N LEU A 618 -18.52 -8.53 -50.83
CA LEU A 618 -18.55 -9.70 -51.72
C LEU A 618 -18.91 -9.20 -53.11
N SER A 619 -17.95 -9.23 -54.00
CA SER A 619 -18.14 -8.97 -55.42
C SER A 619 -19.15 -9.96 -56.00
N GLY A 620 -20.37 -9.47 -56.26
CA GLY A 620 -21.37 -10.11 -57.11
C GLY A 620 -22.73 -10.33 -56.45
N SER A 621 -23.65 -9.37 -56.61
CA SER A 621 -25.05 -9.63 -56.98
C SER A 621 -25.81 -8.32 -57.14
N SER A 622 -26.59 -8.26 -58.19
CA SER A 622 -27.41 -7.17 -58.68
C SER A 622 -28.42 -6.64 -57.64
N HIS A 623 -28.74 -5.36 -57.79
CA HIS A 623 -29.87 -4.62 -57.23
C HIS A 623 -31.01 -5.45 -56.61
N SER A 624 -31.41 -5.12 -55.38
CA SER A 624 -32.81 -5.16 -54.95
C SER A 624 -33.07 -4.21 -53.78
N ALA A 625 -34.05 -3.34 -54.04
CA ALA A 625 -34.69 -2.28 -53.29
C ALA A 625 -34.62 -2.20 -51.75
N ALA A 626 -34.60 -0.95 -51.32
CA ALA A 626 -34.90 -0.44 -49.99
C ALA A 626 -36.22 -0.96 -49.38
N SER A 627 -36.25 -0.99 -48.03
CA SER A 627 -37.41 -0.50 -47.29
C SER A 627 -36.98 0.05 -45.94
N ALA A 628 -37.39 1.30 -45.70
CA ALA A 628 -37.35 1.95 -44.40
C ALA A 628 -38.45 1.38 -43.49
N SER A 629 -38.19 1.33 -42.19
CA SER A 629 -39.20 1.68 -41.17
C SER A 629 -38.58 1.70 -39.76
N LEU A 630 -38.65 2.88 -39.14
CA LEU A 630 -38.62 3.08 -37.70
C LEU A 630 -39.96 2.65 -37.10
N SER A 631 -39.95 1.82 -36.06
CA SER A 631 -40.68 2.01 -34.79
C SER A 631 -40.72 0.71 -33.97
N SER A 632 -40.37 0.84 -32.69
CA SER A 632 -40.46 -0.15 -31.60
C SER A 632 -41.93 -0.33 -31.12
N PRO A 633 -42.28 -1.09 -30.04
CA PRO A 633 -41.52 -2.03 -29.21
C PRO A 633 -42.26 -3.35 -28.82
N SER A 634 -41.51 -4.26 -28.18
CA SER A 634 -41.91 -5.18 -27.10
C SER A 634 -42.95 -6.32 -27.28
N CYS A 635 -42.49 -7.49 -26.82
CA CYS A 635 -43.19 -8.51 -26.02
C CYS A 635 -43.99 -9.65 -26.67
N PHE A 636 -43.80 -10.82 -26.03
CA PHE A 636 -44.51 -12.10 -26.04
C PHE A 636 -44.16 -13.19 -27.07
N SER A 637 -43.43 -14.18 -26.55
CA SER A 637 -43.47 -15.60 -26.88
C SER A 637 -44.88 -16.11 -27.20
N ILE A 638 -45.01 -17.03 -28.17
CA ILE A 638 -45.65 -18.36 -28.02
C ILE A 638 -45.41 -19.21 -29.28
N ARG A 639 -44.80 -20.38 -29.01
CA ARG A 639 -44.98 -21.72 -29.60
C ARG A 639 -45.90 -21.94 -30.82
N CYS A 640 -45.37 -22.83 -31.68
CA CYS A 640 -45.97 -24.07 -32.19
C CYS A 640 -46.48 -24.15 -33.66
N VAL A 641 -45.77 -25.03 -34.40
CA VAL A 641 -46.27 -26.24 -35.09
C VAL A 641 -46.70 -26.14 -36.57
N LYS A 642 -45.88 -26.85 -37.38
CA LYS A 642 -46.17 -27.73 -38.53
C LYS A 642 -47.18 -27.27 -39.59
N HIS A 643 -46.75 -27.22 -40.85
CA HIS A 643 -46.61 -28.42 -41.67
C HIS A 643 -45.52 -28.27 -42.73
#